data_AF-A0A9W6MGB8-F1
#
_entry.id   AF-A0A9W6MGB8-F1
#
_cell.length_a   1.000
_cell.length_b   1.000
_cell.length_c   1.000
_cell.angle_alpha   90.00
_cell.angle_beta   90.00
_cell.angle_gamma   90.00
#
_symmetry.space_group_name_H-M   'P 1'
#
loop_
_entity.id
_entity.type
_entity.pdbx_description
1 polymer ?
#
loop_
_entity_poly.entity_id
_entity_poly.type
_entity_poly.pdbx_seq_one_letter_code
_entity_poly.pdbx_strand_id
1 'polypeptide(L)'
;MNTDQFCVLQEAVPPADVRRSSGGRDRLRSAIDADPLLRLYAAIPDDARPGTLWPVHPGFPGGTVAVPVTALAADRARLPVPIGERRQWRVDPLWSFAEYVVRPLVTVFRVALDRYGVLLDAEPDRMAVEVAGTGRATGRVVVAGATTPSEGDADRAAADLARCLDLLAECAEKRVPGRPHPDHVRAHVRRIVEQELRFLRPETAALLRGRHPLAPYVHGVPDRQDHALRRVLDLVAERDLRRRAEAALPPPTVLLDLDALGSSAVGLGRFVRDVEDHGGTVAFGTAVRERERGRIEAALARHGLPHPRLVQMPQPVEDFVAVVDDTVTLERNPRPVDAPHGSRLSHSHSISELPLGELRVRPVVAEHAVRLSAAASAALVDNLVLRAGESARDTAARASRAPAPARETSHERALRLVHHVLTRKQFWRGSRAAYPQAAAARDMMRAIRRGEPIRLVLPAFPVKHADSGLKAFGTLPDLAELALLVRLLELGTALGEVYPPGVRITLLTDGHHFRVRPPELHRAYLDRIAGYLRLIGAERIMSLEDVDAAALRLLGADVMGTRTGLLEAHQKALTDAYRELDVTEDPAGVLARSRRLDPEPGAPGVTVADIFRSLVHSVEVRPPSGADHREWSALLYADLYNVGEAVAPEVARGRREILRRAWEAALRYVAVTRTDNDLGYDQMFAPRVRLTLSVPSPGRCGFAGLGGSTVLPWQGTAAVDAGGHVSTDFAIHLLDQGFVPVHSPLQGGEQPWFMAPVTEVQPAGPARLDPGFLDRIRLRRR
;
A
#
# COMPACT_ATOMS: atom_id res chain seq x y z
N MET A 1 -16.19 -16.88 -33.10
CA MET A 1 -16.63 -18.30 -33.08
C MET A 1 -17.90 -18.38 -33.90
N ASN A 2 -18.06 -19.41 -34.72
CA ASN A 2 -19.32 -19.71 -35.40
C ASN A 2 -20.33 -20.26 -34.38
N THR A 3 -21.61 -19.98 -34.63
CA THR A 3 -22.77 -20.29 -33.77
C THR A 3 -22.84 -21.76 -33.35
N ASP A 4 -22.30 -22.69 -34.15
CA ASP A 4 -22.29 -24.13 -33.85
C ASP A 4 -21.32 -24.56 -32.74
N GLN A 5 -20.26 -23.78 -32.45
CA GLN A 5 -19.34 -24.08 -31.34
C GLN A 5 -19.89 -23.67 -29.96
N PHE A 6 -20.91 -22.81 -29.92
CA PHE A 6 -21.59 -22.43 -28.69
C PHE A 6 -22.46 -23.57 -28.14
N CYS A 7 -23.00 -24.43 -29.02
CA CYS A 7 -23.84 -25.57 -28.62
C CYS A 7 -23.08 -26.64 -27.85
N VAL A 8 -21.79 -26.88 -28.14
CA VAL A 8 -20.98 -27.92 -27.46
C VAL A 8 -20.61 -27.50 -26.02
N LEU A 9 -20.65 -26.20 -25.71
CA LEU A 9 -20.36 -25.65 -24.37
C LEU A 9 -21.61 -25.47 -23.49
N GLN A 10 -22.82 -25.64 -24.03
CA GLN A 10 -24.07 -25.56 -23.26
C GLN A 10 -24.42 -26.85 -22.50
N GLU A 11 -23.81 -27.99 -22.84
CA GLU A 11 -24.07 -29.29 -22.17
C GLU A 11 -23.19 -29.56 -20.93
N ALA A 12 -22.41 -28.58 -20.45
CA ALA A 12 -21.28 -28.83 -19.56
C ALA A 12 -21.53 -28.64 -18.05
N VAL A 13 -22.75 -28.87 -17.56
CA VAL A 13 -22.98 -29.06 -16.12
C VAL A 13 -23.88 -30.29 -15.93
N PRO A 14 -23.35 -31.45 -15.50
CA PRO A 14 -24.21 -32.55 -15.10
C PRO A 14 -25.12 -32.07 -13.95
N PRO A 15 -26.41 -32.43 -13.95
CA PRO A 15 -27.31 -32.06 -12.88
C PRO A 15 -26.70 -32.50 -11.54
N ALA A 16 -26.57 -31.56 -10.60
CA ALA A 16 -26.06 -31.84 -9.28
C ALA A 16 -26.80 -33.04 -8.69
N ASP A 17 -26.08 -34.04 -8.20
CA ASP A 17 -26.68 -35.04 -7.34
C ASP A 17 -26.97 -34.35 -5.99
N VAL A 18 -28.15 -33.72 -5.87
CA VAL A 18 -28.57 -32.76 -4.83
C VAL A 18 -28.61 -33.35 -3.40
N ARG A 19 -28.08 -34.55 -3.15
CA ARG A 19 -28.32 -35.28 -1.88
C ARG A 19 -27.14 -35.46 -0.94
N ARG A 20 -26.08 -34.62 -1.01
CA ARG A 20 -25.07 -34.56 0.06
C ARG A 20 -24.80 -33.13 0.54
N SER A 21 -25.41 -32.82 1.69
CA SER A 21 -25.25 -31.68 2.60
C SER A 21 -25.62 -30.27 2.08
N SER A 22 -26.87 -29.86 2.28
CA SER A 22 -27.32 -28.47 2.13
C SER A 22 -26.45 -27.46 2.93
N GLY A 23 -25.97 -27.86 4.11
CA GLY A 23 -25.20 -26.99 5.00
C GLY A 23 -23.83 -26.54 4.47
N GLY A 24 -23.15 -27.33 3.64
CA GLY A 24 -21.84 -26.95 3.08
C GLY A 24 -21.96 -25.89 1.99
N ARG A 25 -22.99 -26.01 1.15
CA ARG A 25 -23.29 -25.07 0.06
C ARG A 25 -23.78 -23.72 0.57
N ASP A 26 -24.63 -23.70 1.60
CA ASP A 26 -25.09 -22.45 2.22
C ASP A 26 -23.94 -21.69 2.89
N ARG A 27 -23.02 -22.40 3.55
CA ARG A 27 -21.78 -21.80 4.08
C ARG A 27 -20.92 -21.20 2.99
N LEU A 28 -20.72 -21.89 1.87
CA LEU A 28 -19.97 -21.36 0.73
C LEU A 28 -20.64 -20.12 0.15
N ARG A 29 -21.97 -20.12 0.00
CA ARG A 29 -22.74 -18.95 -0.45
C ARG A 29 -22.52 -17.75 0.48
N SER A 30 -22.65 -17.94 1.80
CA SER A 30 -22.38 -16.89 2.78
C SER A 30 -20.93 -16.41 2.75
N ALA A 31 -19.98 -17.30 2.52
CA ALA A 31 -18.56 -16.97 2.42
C ALA A 31 -18.26 -16.15 1.14
N ILE A 32 -18.93 -16.43 0.02
CA ILE A 32 -18.81 -15.65 -1.22
C ILE A 32 -19.32 -14.21 -1.04
N ASP A 33 -20.38 -14.00 -0.26
CA ASP A 33 -20.88 -12.64 0.01
C ASP A 33 -19.98 -11.85 0.99
N ALA A 34 -19.35 -12.52 1.95
CA ALA A 34 -18.56 -11.88 3.00
C ALA A 34 -17.06 -11.74 2.69
N ASP A 35 -16.45 -12.70 1.98
CA ASP A 35 -15.01 -12.70 1.70
C ASP A 35 -14.68 -11.99 0.39
N PRO A 36 -13.79 -10.98 0.39
CA PRO A 36 -13.46 -10.27 -0.84
C PRO A 36 -12.77 -11.16 -1.88
N LEU A 37 -12.00 -12.16 -1.48
CA LEU A 37 -11.34 -13.04 -2.44
C LEU A 37 -12.31 -14.06 -3.03
N LEU A 38 -13.20 -14.65 -2.21
CA LEU A 38 -14.25 -15.52 -2.76
C LEU A 38 -15.21 -14.72 -3.64
N ARG A 39 -15.52 -13.47 -3.28
CA ARG A 39 -16.35 -12.58 -4.10
C ARG A 39 -15.75 -12.28 -5.47
N LEU A 40 -14.42 -12.16 -5.56
CA LEU A 40 -13.69 -11.95 -6.81
C LEU A 40 -13.54 -13.22 -7.63
N TYR A 41 -13.29 -14.36 -7.00
CA TYR A 41 -12.80 -15.57 -7.67
C TYR A 41 -13.78 -16.73 -7.70
N ALA A 42 -14.91 -16.69 -6.99
CA ALA A 42 -15.83 -17.82 -6.90
C ALA A 42 -17.23 -17.49 -7.43
N ALA A 43 -17.84 -18.50 -8.02
CA ALA A 43 -19.25 -18.57 -8.35
C ALA A 43 -19.78 -19.98 -8.06
N ILE A 44 -21.09 -20.11 -7.90
CA ILE A 44 -21.80 -21.38 -7.74
C ILE A 44 -22.99 -21.42 -8.71
N PRO A 45 -23.50 -22.61 -9.07
CA PRO A 45 -24.74 -22.71 -9.83
C PRO A 45 -25.90 -22.01 -9.08
N ASP A 46 -26.67 -21.19 -9.79
CA ASP A 46 -27.79 -20.44 -9.23
C ASP A 46 -29.03 -21.34 -9.07
N ASP A 47 -29.37 -21.66 -7.83
CA ASP A 47 -30.55 -22.48 -7.50
C ASP A 47 -31.87 -21.80 -7.91
N ALA A 48 -31.91 -20.46 -7.94
CA ALA A 48 -33.10 -19.72 -8.32
C ALA A 48 -33.28 -19.62 -9.85
N ARG A 49 -32.18 -19.77 -10.61
CA ARG A 49 -32.16 -19.65 -12.07
C ARG A 49 -31.28 -20.75 -12.67
N PRO A 50 -31.85 -21.94 -12.91
CA PRO A 50 -31.13 -23.07 -13.48
C PRO A 50 -30.40 -22.69 -14.77
N GLY A 51 -29.16 -23.17 -14.93
CA GLY A 51 -28.30 -22.83 -16.07
C GLY A 51 -27.56 -21.49 -15.96
N THR A 52 -27.71 -20.76 -14.84
CA THR A 52 -26.97 -19.52 -14.58
C THR A 52 -26.06 -19.64 -13.35
N LEU A 53 -25.16 -18.66 -13.18
CA LEU A 53 -24.19 -18.61 -12.10
C LEU A 53 -24.49 -17.48 -11.13
N TRP A 54 -24.26 -17.73 -9.85
CA TRP A 54 -24.35 -16.75 -8.78
C TRP A 54 -22.98 -16.55 -8.08
N PRO A 55 -22.56 -15.31 -7.81
CA PRO A 55 -23.18 -14.07 -8.29
C PRO A 55 -23.01 -13.92 -9.81
N VAL A 56 -23.85 -13.09 -10.44
CA VAL A 56 -23.68 -12.78 -11.88
C VAL A 56 -22.37 -12.02 -12.08
N HIS A 57 -21.60 -12.37 -13.12
CA HIS A 57 -20.33 -11.71 -13.36
C HIS A 57 -20.54 -10.25 -13.80
N PRO A 58 -19.97 -9.24 -13.11
CA PRO A 58 -20.24 -7.84 -13.41
C PRO A 58 -19.70 -7.38 -14.78
N GLY A 59 -18.53 -7.87 -15.19
CA GLY A 59 -17.95 -7.60 -16.51
C GLY A 59 -18.62 -8.33 -17.69
N PHE A 60 -19.51 -9.29 -17.46
CA PHE A 60 -20.13 -10.10 -18.51
C PHE A 60 -21.63 -10.35 -18.25
N PRO A 61 -22.46 -9.29 -18.20
CA PRO A 61 -23.88 -9.42 -17.92
C PRO A 61 -24.66 -10.17 -19.02
N GLY A 62 -24.08 -10.35 -20.21
CA GLY A 62 -24.65 -11.12 -21.32
C GLY A 62 -24.60 -12.64 -21.13
N GLY A 63 -24.14 -13.11 -19.97
CA GLY A 63 -24.09 -14.52 -19.62
C GLY A 63 -22.68 -15.11 -19.71
N THR A 64 -22.46 -16.11 -18.89
CA THR A 64 -21.23 -16.88 -18.75
C THR A 64 -21.60 -18.35 -18.59
N VAL A 65 -20.66 -19.24 -18.90
CA VAL A 65 -20.84 -20.68 -18.77
C VAL A 65 -19.75 -21.26 -17.88
N ALA A 66 -20.08 -22.32 -17.16
CA ALA A 66 -19.12 -23.11 -16.41
C ALA A 66 -18.49 -24.15 -17.37
N VAL A 67 -17.17 -24.15 -17.50
CA VAL A 67 -16.43 -25.14 -18.29
C VAL A 67 -15.60 -26.00 -17.34
N PRO A 68 -15.92 -27.30 -17.15
CA PRO A 68 -15.13 -28.21 -16.32
C PRO A 68 -13.65 -28.22 -16.70
N VAL A 69 -12.75 -28.43 -15.73
CA VAL A 69 -11.30 -28.45 -15.99
C VAL A 69 -10.93 -29.53 -17.02
N THR A 70 -11.58 -30.69 -16.98
CA THR A 70 -11.39 -31.76 -17.98
C THR A 70 -11.81 -31.33 -19.38
N ALA A 71 -12.98 -30.71 -19.52
CA ALA A 71 -13.47 -30.19 -20.79
C ALA A 71 -12.55 -29.08 -21.32
N LEU A 72 -12.09 -28.18 -20.44
CA LEU A 72 -11.14 -27.14 -20.77
C LEU A 72 -9.81 -27.72 -21.25
N ALA A 73 -9.34 -28.82 -20.67
CA ALA A 73 -8.12 -29.52 -21.10
C ALA A 73 -8.31 -30.27 -22.44
N ALA A 74 -9.52 -30.80 -22.71
CA ALA A 74 -9.83 -31.58 -23.90
C ALA A 74 -10.13 -30.75 -25.17
N ASP A 75 -10.69 -29.53 -25.01
CA ASP A 75 -11.06 -28.66 -26.13
C ASP A 75 -9.85 -28.24 -27.00
N ARG A 76 -9.99 -28.26 -28.33
CA ARG A 76 -8.93 -27.93 -29.30
C ARG A 76 -9.04 -26.52 -29.90
N ALA A 77 -10.07 -25.73 -29.59
CA ALA A 77 -10.43 -24.54 -30.37
C ALA A 77 -9.60 -23.27 -30.10
N ARG A 78 -9.32 -22.88 -28.83
CA ARG A 78 -8.38 -21.80 -28.37
C ARG A 78 -8.39 -21.70 -26.84
N LEU A 79 -7.34 -21.16 -26.22
CA LEU A 79 -7.31 -20.91 -24.76
C LEU A 79 -8.15 -19.69 -24.39
N PRO A 80 -8.97 -19.76 -23.33
CA PRO A 80 -9.81 -18.66 -22.91
C PRO A 80 -9.03 -17.69 -22.04
N VAL A 81 -8.03 -17.00 -22.57
CA VAL A 81 -7.24 -16.03 -21.78
C VAL A 81 -7.37 -14.63 -22.35
N PRO A 82 -7.39 -13.58 -21.51
CA PRO A 82 -7.31 -12.21 -22.02
C PRO A 82 -5.99 -12.04 -22.78
N ILE A 83 -6.08 -11.91 -24.10
CA ILE A 83 -4.96 -11.58 -24.99
C ILE A 83 -5.25 -10.20 -25.56
N GLY A 84 -4.35 -9.24 -25.35
CA GLY A 84 -4.51 -7.90 -25.91
C GLY A 84 -3.51 -6.89 -25.39
N GLU A 85 -3.44 -5.76 -26.08
CA GLU A 85 -2.73 -4.56 -25.65
C GLU A 85 -3.55 -3.86 -24.55
N ARG A 86 -3.07 -3.87 -23.31
CA ARG A 86 -3.44 -2.80 -22.38
C ARG A 86 -2.50 -1.65 -22.72
N ARG A 87 -3.02 -0.43 -22.91
CA ARG A 87 -2.40 0.77 -23.53
C ARG A 87 -0.91 1.10 -23.25
N GLN A 88 -0.21 0.40 -22.36
CA GLN A 88 1.21 0.59 -22.05
C GLN A 88 2.06 -0.70 -22.10
N TRP A 89 1.50 -1.91 -22.08
CA TRP A 89 2.27 -3.17 -22.07
C TRP A 89 1.52 -4.34 -22.73
N ARG A 90 2.27 -5.22 -23.41
CA ARG A 90 1.76 -6.49 -23.95
C ARG A 90 1.66 -7.48 -22.80
N VAL A 91 0.47 -8.02 -22.53
CA VAL A 91 0.29 -9.00 -21.47
C VAL A 91 0.82 -10.35 -21.94
N ASP A 92 1.76 -10.94 -21.19
CA ASP A 92 2.26 -12.29 -21.44
C ASP A 92 1.10 -13.31 -21.39
N PRO A 93 0.85 -14.08 -22.46
CA PRO A 93 -0.24 -15.04 -22.48
C PRO A 93 -0.13 -16.14 -21.40
N LEU A 94 1.08 -16.55 -21.02
CA LEU A 94 1.28 -17.53 -19.94
C LEU A 94 0.89 -16.93 -18.59
N TRP A 95 1.34 -15.71 -18.31
CA TRP A 95 0.91 -14.95 -17.13
C TRP A 95 -0.60 -14.78 -17.06
N SER A 96 -1.25 -14.37 -18.17
CA SER A 96 -2.71 -14.23 -18.23
C SER A 96 -3.42 -15.56 -17.91
N PHE A 97 -2.95 -16.67 -18.47
CA PHE A 97 -3.48 -18.00 -18.15
C PHE A 97 -3.35 -18.30 -16.66
N ALA A 98 -2.18 -18.04 -16.11
CA ALA A 98 -1.88 -18.34 -14.73
C ALA A 98 -2.76 -17.50 -13.76
N GLU A 99 -2.96 -16.21 -14.02
CA GLU A 99 -3.72 -15.32 -13.14
C GLU A 99 -5.25 -15.43 -13.28
N TYR A 100 -5.77 -15.83 -14.45
CA TYR A 100 -7.22 -15.96 -14.69
C TYR A 100 -7.75 -17.39 -14.61
N VAL A 101 -6.86 -18.39 -14.61
CA VAL A 101 -7.26 -19.81 -14.56
C VAL A 101 -6.62 -20.51 -13.36
N VAL A 102 -5.30 -20.50 -13.25
CA VAL A 102 -4.59 -21.31 -12.23
C VAL A 102 -4.72 -20.71 -10.82
N ARG A 103 -4.39 -19.43 -10.63
CA ARG A 103 -4.45 -18.76 -9.32
C ARG A 103 -5.85 -18.77 -8.71
N PRO A 104 -6.94 -18.50 -9.46
CA PRO A 104 -8.29 -18.59 -8.91
C PRO A 104 -8.60 -19.95 -8.27
N LEU A 105 -8.22 -21.07 -8.91
CA LEU A 105 -8.45 -22.41 -8.36
C LEU A 105 -7.80 -22.59 -6.98
N VAL A 106 -6.50 -22.27 -6.89
CA VAL A 106 -5.75 -22.41 -5.63
C VAL A 106 -6.23 -21.41 -4.58
N THR A 107 -6.56 -20.18 -4.99
CA THR A 107 -7.07 -19.13 -4.09
C THR A 107 -8.41 -19.52 -3.48
N VAL A 108 -9.36 -20.00 -4.29
CA VAL A 108 -10.71 -20.37 -3.83
C VAL A 108 -10.64 -21.59 -2.92
N PHE A 109 -9.86 -22.61 -3.28
CA PHE A 109 -9.60 -23.77 -2.42
C PHE A 109 -9.01 -23.35 -1.07
N ARG A 110 -7.93 -22.55 -1.10
CA ARG A 110 -7.27 -22.05 0.10
C ARG A 110 -8.23 -21.26 0.98
N VAL A 111 -8.90 -20.24 0.43
CA VAL A 111 -9.71 -19.31 1.23
C VAL A 111 -10.91 -20.01 1.84
N ALA A 112 -11.59 -20.88 1.07
CA ALA A 112 -12.72 -21.65 1.58
C ALA A 112 -12.30 -22.55 2.76
N LEU A 113 -11.16 -23.24 2.64
CA LEU A 113 -10.68 -24.13 3.69
C LEU A 113 -10.13 -23.35 4.88
N ASP A 114 -9.18 -22.44 4.65
CA ASP A 114 -8.40 -21.77 5.69
C ASP A 114 -9.21 -20.76 6.51
N ARG A 115 -10.15 -20.04 5.88
CA ARG A 115 -10.96 -19.02 6.57
C ARG A 115 -12.30 -19.54 7.06
N TYR A 116 -12.93 -20.44 6.30
CA TYR A 116 -14.31 -20.86 6.54
C TYR A 116 -14.46 -22.34 6.92
N GLY A 117 -13.37 -23.13 6.92
CA GLY A 117 -13.45 -24.56 7.20
C GLY A 117 -14.36 -25.29 6.22
N VAL A 118 -14.37 -24.86 4.95
CA VAL A 118 -15.17 -25.44 3.88
C VAL A 118 -14.24 -26.16 2.92
N LEU A 119 -14.43 -27.47 2.77
CA LEU A 119 -13.70 -28.28 1.81
C LEU A 119 -14.48 -28.34 0.50
N LEU A 120 -13.83 -27.94 -0.59
CA LEU A 120 -14.43 -27.94 -1.92
C LEU A 120 -14.29 -29.31 -2.58
N ASP A 121 -15.29 -29.68 -3.38
CA ASP A 121 -15.19 -30.81 -4.29
C ASP A 121 -14.28 -30.43 -5.47
N ALA A 122 -13.00 -30.79 -5.35
CA ALA A 122 -11.94 -30.42 -6.28
C ALA A 122 -11.74 -31.45 -7.41
N GLU A 123 -12.68 -32.39 -7.59
CA GLU A 123 -12.64 -33.33 -8.71
C GLU A 123 -12.60 -32.59 -10.05
N PRO A 124 -11.72 -32.98 -11.01
CA PRO A 124 -11.57 -32.27 -12.28
C PRO A 124 -12.83 -32.06 -13.13
N ASP A 125 -13.83 -32.93 -13.00
CA ASP A 125 -15.12 -32.80 -13.71
C ASP A 125 -16.12 -31.88 -12.98
N ARG A 126 -15.88 -31.60 -11.70
CA ARG A 126 -16.78 -30.82 -10.83
C ARG A 126 -16.25 -29.43 -10.52
N MET A 127 -14.94 -29.22 -10.68
CA MET A 127 -14.31 -27.91 -10.67
C MET A 127 -14.32 -27.33 -12.09
N ALA A 128 -14.86 -26.12 -12.24
CA ALA A 128 -15.01 -25.48 -13.53
C ALA A 128 -14.46 -24.06 -13.54
N VAL A 129 -14.03 -23.60 -14.72
CA VAL A 129 -13.64 -22.21 -14.97
C VAL A 129 -14.84 -21.51 -15.58
N GLU A 130 -15.17 -20.33 -15.07
CA GLU A 130 -16.22 -19.53 -15.68
C GLU A 130 -15.68 -18.80 -16.92
N VAL A 131 -16.34 -19.02 -18.05
CA VAL A 131 -15.97 -18.50 -19.36
C VAL A 131 -17.09 -17.61 -19.88
N ALA A 132 -16.73 -16.40 -20.32
CA ALA A 132 -17.66 -15.49 -20.96
C ALA A 132 -18.05 -15.96 -22.36
N GLY A 133 -19.18 -15.48 -22.88
CA GLY A 133 -19.62 -15.80 -24.24
C GLY A 133 -18.62 -15.43 -25.36
N THR A 134 -17.62 -14.61 -25.08
CA THR A 134 -16.49 -14.34 -26.00
C THR A 134 -15.44 -15.47 -26.04
N GLY A 135 -15.60 -16.50 -25.21
CA GLY A 135 -14.61 -17.55 -24.98
C GLY A 135 -13.45 -17.11 -24.09
N ARG A 136 -13.60 -16.05 -23.27
CA ARG A 136 -12.56 -15.54 -22.35
C ARG A 136 -12.82 -16.01 -20.92
N ALA A 137 -11.81 -16.55 -20.22
CA ALA A 137 -11.92 -16.85 -18.80
C ALA A 137 -12.12 -15.55 -18.03
N THR A 138 -13.09 -15.59 -17.12
CA THR A 138 -13.49 -14.42 -16.34
C THR A 138 -12.54 -14.17 -15.16
N GLY A 139 -11.79 -15.19 -14.75
CA GLY A 139 -11.05 -15.18 -13.49
C GLY A 139 -11.80 -15.88 -12.36
N ARG A 140 -13.05 -16.32 -12.56
CA ARG A 140 -13.82 -17.05 -11.55
C ARG A 140 -13.80 -18.56 -11.75
N VAL A 141 -13.88 -19.26 -10.62
CA VAL A 141 -14.03 -20.71 -10.50
C VAL A 141 -15.47 -21.00 -10.09
N VAL A 142 -16.09 -21.93 -10.81
CA VAL A 142 -17.41 -22.44 -10.47
C VAL A 142 -17.25 -23.71 -9.66
N VAL A 143 -17.85 -23.72 -8.47
CA VAL A 143 -17.79 -24.86 -7.55
C VAL A 143 -19.19 -25.42 -7.34
N ALA A 144 -19.38 -26.71 -7.64
CA ALA A 144 -20.67 -27.37 -7.54
C ALA A 144 -20.95 -28.00 -6.15
N GLY A 145 -19.91 -28.40 -5.42
CA GLY A 145 -20.01 -29.12 -4.16
C GLY A 145 -19.07 -28.59 -3.07
N ALA A 146 -19.56 -28.56 -1.83
CA ALA A 146 -18.81 -28.12 -0.65
C ALA A 146 -19.24 -28.91 0.59
N THR A 147 -18.29 -29.31 1.42
CA THR A 147 -18.49 -30.13 2.62
C THR A 147 -17.63 -29.63 3.80
N THR A 148 -17.83 -30.20 4.98
CA THR A 148 -16.95 -29.98 6.14
C THR A 148 -15.72 -30.89 6.06
N PRO A 149 -14.50 -30.38 6.32
CA PRO A 149 -13.27 -31.16 6.18
C PRO A 149 -13.15 -32.27 7.24
N SER A 150 -12.65 -33.43 6.82
CA SER A 150 -11.96 -34.42 7.65
C SER A 150 -10.53 -34.61 7.12
N GLU A 151 -9.61 -35.16 7.92
CA GLU A 151 -8.21 -35.38 7.48
C GLU A 151 -8.12 -36.17 6.16
N GLY A 152 -8.85 -37.29 6.06
CA GLY A 152 -8.86 -38.12 4.86
C GLY A 152 -9.56 -37.46 3.66
N ASP A 153 -10.53 -36.59 3.89
CA ASP A 153 -11.17 -35.82 2.82
C ASP A 153 -10.25 -34.70 2.30
N ALA A 154 -9.50 -34.04 3.20
CA ALA A 154 -8.59 -32.96 2.83
C ALA A 154 -7.44 -33.46 1.93
N ASP A 155 -6.85 -34.62 2.25
CA ASP A 155 -5.82 -35.25 1.41
C ASP A 155 -6.33 -35.57 0.01
N ARG A 156 -7.55 -36.12 -0.10
CA ARG A 156 -8.21 -36.39 -1.38
C ARG A 156 -8.44 -35.10 -2.16
N ALA A 157 -9.08 -34.11 -1.56
CA ALA A 157 -9.36 -32.84 -2.23
C ALA A 157 -8.07 -32.12 -2.67
N ALA A 158 -6.99 -32.18 -1.88
CA ALA A 158 -5.69 -31.62 -2.25
C ALA A 158 -5.03 -32.40 -3.42
N ALA A 159 -5.16 -33.73 -3.44
CA ALA A 159 -4.73 -34.55 -4.57
C ALA A 159 -5.56 -34.28 -5.83
N ASP A 160 -6.86 -34.04 -5.69
CA ASP A 160 -7.76 -33.71 -6.80
C ASP A 160 -7.44 -32.33 -7.38
N LEU A 161 -7.19 -31.34 -6.51
CA LEU A 161 -6.70 -30.04 -6.94
C LEU A 161 -5.36 -30.15 -7.66
N ALA A 162 -4.42 -30.98 -7.20
CA ALA A 162 -3.16 -31.22 -7.90
C ALA A 162 -3.40 -31.76 -9.33
N ARG A 163 -4.34 -32.71 -9.50
CA ARG A 163 -4.72 -33.22 -10.83
C ARG A 163 -5.33 -32.14 -11.71
N CYS A 164 -6.17 -31.26 -11.16
CA CYS A 164 -6.67 -30.09 -11.88
C CYS A 164 -5.51 -29.20 -12.39
N LEU A 165 -4.52 -28.92 -11.54
CA LEU A 165 -3.37 -28.10 -11.90
C LEU A 165 -2.48 -28.75 -12.96
N ASP A 166 -2.28 -30.06 -12.92
CA ASP A 166 -1.53 -30.80 -13.93
C ASP A 166 -2.24 -30.77 -15.30
N LEU A 167 -3.55 -30.99 -15.35
CA LEU A 167 -4.36 -30.88 -16.57
C LEU A 167 -4.29 -29.46 -17.17
N LEU A 168 -4.35 -28.44 -16.32
CA LEU A 168 -4.23 -27.04 -16.74
C LEU A 168 -2.82 -26.70 -17.23
N ALA A 169 -1.77 -27.26 -16.60
CA ALA A 169 -0.39 -27.09 -17.05
C ALA A 169 -0.21 -27.71 -18.45
N GLU A 170 -0.64 -28.96 -18.67
CA GLU A 170 -0.58 -29.61 -19.98
C GLU A 170 -1.38 -28.84 -21.06
N CYS A 171 -2.53 -28.29 -20.67
CA CYS A 171 -3.32 -27.42 -21.53
C CYS A 171 -2.52 -26.18 -21.95
N ALA A 172 -1.86 -25.52 -20.99
CA ALA A 172 -1.05 -24.34 -21.24
C ALA A 172 0.18 -24.62 -22.12
N GLU A 173 0.89 -25.71 -21.88
CA GLU A 173 2.03 -26.19 -22.69
C GLU A 173 1.69 -26.28 -24.18
N LYS A 174 0.49 -26.78 -24.49
CA LYS A 174 0.06 -27.05 -25.87
C LYS A 174 -0.56 -25.82 -26.54
N ARG A 175 -1.20 -24.94 -25.77
CA ARG A 175 -2.15 -23.96 -26.32
C ARG A 175 -1.83 -22.50 -26.02
N VAL A 176 -0.95 -22.18 -25.06
CA VAL A 176 -0.56 -20.78 -24.79
C VAL A 176 0.20 -20.26 -26.02
N PRO A 177 -0.18 -19.08 -26.57
CA PRO A 177 0.53 -18.48 -27.69
C PRO A 177 2.04 -18.36 -27.42
N GLY A 178 2.86 -18.76 -28.38
CA GLY A 178 4.31 -18.85 -28.22
C GLY A 178 4.81 -20.22 -27.74
N ARG A 179 3.91 -21.14 -27.36
CA ARG A 179 4.22 -22.52 -26.91
C ARG A 179 5.39 -22.53 -25.92
N PRO A 180 5.19 -21.93 -24.73
CA PRO A 180 6.25 -21.85 -23.73
C PRO A 180 6.76 -23.24 -23.39
N HIS A 181 8.05 -23.33 -23.05
CA HIS A 181 8.66 -24.59 -22.65
C HIS A 181 7.90 -25.21 -21.46
N PRO A 182 7.65 -26.54 -21.45
CA PRO A 182 6.92 -27.19 -20.36
C PRO A 182 7.44 -26.88 -18.97
N ASP A 183 8.76 -26.85 -18.79
CA ASP A 183 9.38 -26.51 -17.51
C ASP A 183 9.03 -25.09 -17.04
N HIS A 184 8.90 -24.12 -17.97
CA HIS A 184 8.51 -22.76 -17.62
C HIS A 184 7.04 -22.69 -17.17
N VAL A 185 6.15 -23.41 -17.85
CA VAL A 185 4.72 -23.51 -17.46
C VAL A 185 4.62 -24.12 -16.07
N ARG A 186 5.26 -25.26 -15.84
CA ARG A 186 5.22 -25.98 -14.56
C ARG A 186 5.87 -25.18 -13.43
N ALA A 187 6.97 -24.50 -13.69
CA ALA A 187 7.58 -23.58 -12.72
C ALA A 187 6.62 -22.44 -12.35
N HIS A 188 5.88 -21.89 -13.32
CA HIS A 188 4.93 -20.82 -13.06
C HIS A 188 3.71 -21.28 -12.24
N VAL A 189 3.16 -22.46 -12.56
CA VAL A 189 2.08 -23.09 -11.76
C VAL A 189 2.57 -23.38 -10.35
N ARG A 190 3.75 -23.99 -10.21
CA ARG A 190 4.38 -24.26 -8.91
C ARG A 190 4.53 -23.00 -8.07
N ARG A 191 5.03 -21.92 -8.67
CA ARG A 191 5.18 -20.62 -8.01
C ARG A 191 3.83 -20.11 -7.47
N ILE A 192 2.73 -20.28 -8.21
CA ILE A 192 1.39 -19.90 -7.71
C ILE A 192 0.98 -20.74 -6.52
N VAL A 193 1.18 -22.06 -6.58
CA VAL A 193 0.87 -22.98 -5.49
C VAL A 193 1.68 -22.61 -4.25
N GLU A 194 3.00 -22.41 -4.39
CA GLU A 194 3.88 -21.92 -3.34
C GLU A 194 3.40 -20.59 -2.76
N GLN A 195 2.99 -19.65 -3.61
CA GLN A 195 2.53 -18.34 -3.17
C GLN A 195 1.18 -18.34 -2.45
N GLU A 196 0.26 -19.22 -2.83
CA GLU A 196 -1.07 -19.30 -2.23
C GLU A 196 -1.06 -20.20 -0.98
N LEU A 197 -0.39 -21.36 -1.01
CA LEU A 197 -0.34 -22.29 0.13
C LEU A 197 0.68 -21.91 1.22
N ARG A 198 1.26 -20.70 1.13
CA ARG A 198 2.12 -20.10 2.15
C ARG A 198 1.31 -19.31 3.17
N PHE A 199 1.75 -19.38 4.44
CA PHE A 199 1.16 -18.65 5.57
C PHE A 199 -0.30 -19.04 5.83
N LEU A 200 -0.61 -20.33 5.71
CA LEU A 200 -1.86 -20.89 6.17
C LEU A 200 -1.94 -20.84 7.70
N ARG A 201 -3.16 -20.83 8.24
CA ARG A 201 -3.37 -21.01 9.69
C ARG A 201 -2.76 -22.35 10.14
N PRO A 202 -2.20 -22.43 11.37
CA PRO A 202 -1.55 -23.64 11.85
C PRO A 202 -2.41 -24.91 11.70
N GLU A 203 -3.71 -24.81 11.94
CA GLU A 203 -4.67 -25.91 11.84
C GLU A 203 -4.85 -26.37 10.37
N THR A 204 -5.01 -25.42 9.45
CA THR A 204 -5.10 -25.71 8.01
C THR A 204 -3.80 -26.31 7.48
N ALA A 205 -2.66 -25.78 7.92
CA ALA A 205 -1.35 -26.30 7.53
C ALA A 205 -1.17 -27.74 8.05
N ALA A 206 -1.59 -28.04 9.28
CA ALA A 206 -1.57 -29.40 9.82
C ALA A 206 -2.46 -30.34 9.00
N LEU A 207 -3.66 -29.90 8.63
CA LEU A 207 -4.61 -30.66 7.83
C LEU A 207 -4.07 -31.01 6.43
N LEU A 208 -3.30 -30.12 5.80
CA LEU A 208 -2.74 -30.31 4.45
C LEU A 208 -1.29 -30.87 4.45
N ARG A 209 -0.80 -31.40 5.57
CA ARG A 209 0.52 -32.06 5.66
C ARG A 209 0.47 -33.56 5.33
N GLY A 210 -0.68 -34.07 4.92
CA GLY A 210 -0.85 -35.48 4.60
C GLY A 210 -0.21 -35.90 3.26
N ARG A 211 -0.71 -37.00 2.68
CA ARG A 211 -0.05 -37.67 1.55
C ARG A 211 -0.61 -37.22 0.21
N HIS A 212 -0.24 -36.04 -0.26
CA HIS A 212 -0.64 -35.51 -1.56
C HIS A 212 0.45 -34.65 -2.23
N PRO A 213 0.38 -34.41 -3.56
CA PRO A 213 1.41 -33.66 -4.30
C PRO A 213 1.62 -32.21 -3.84
N LEU A 214 0.60 -31.58 -3.25
CA LEU A 214 0.70 -30.20 -2.76
C LEU A 214 1.41 -30.05 -1.41
N ALA A 215 1.64 -31.14 -0.66
CA ALA A 215 2.16 -31.10 0.70
C ALA A 215 3.53 -30.39 0.83
N PRO A 216 4.47 -30.49 -0.13
CA PRO A 216 5.74 -29.75 -0.06
C PRO A 216 5.60 -28.23 -0.08
N TYR A 217 4.47 -27.70 -0.52
CA TYR A 217 4.21 -26.26 -0.64
C TYR A 217 3.41 -25.70 0.54
N VAL A 218 2.89 -26.57 1.41
CA VAL A 218 2.06 -26.20 2.55
C VAL A 218 2.96 -25.60 3.63
N HIS A 219 2.72 -24.33 3.93
CA HIS A 219 3.49 -23.59 4.92
C HIS A 219 2.58 -22.79 5.85
N GLY A 220 2.87 -22.85 7.15
CA GLY A 220 2.22 -22.07 8.20
C GLY A 220 3.24 -21.66 9.25
N VAL A 221 3.05 -20.49 9.86
CA VAL A 221 3.90 -19.98 10.95
C VAL A 221 3.18 -20.24 12.26
N PRO A 222 3.83 -20.89 13.26
CA PRO A 222 3.22 -21.09 14.57
C PRO A 222 2.91 -19.75 15.27
N ASP A 223 1.75 -19.65 15.92
CA ASP A 223 1.31 -18.41 16.58
C ASP A 223 2.29 -17.92 17.64
N ARG A 224 2.88 -18.84 18.41
CA ARG A 224 3.91 -18.51 19.41
C ARG A 224 5.11 -17.80 18.78
N GLN A 225 5.57 -18.26 17.62
CA GLN A 225 6.69 -17.64 16.89
C GLN A 225 6.29 -16.26 16.36
N ASP A 226 5.14 -16.14 15.69
CA ASP A 226 4.68 -14.86 15.14
C ASP A 226 4.54 -13.80 16.24
N HIS A 227 3.93 -14.16 17.37
CA HIS A 227 3.80 -13.27 18.53
C HIS A 227 5.15 -12.87 19.13
N ALA A 228 6.09 -13.81 19.26
CA ALA A 228 7.43 -13.51 19.77
C ALA A 228 8.16 -12.49 18.89
N LEU A 229 8.21 -12.73 17.57
CA LEU A 229 8.90 -11.83 16.64
C LEU A 229 8.22 -10.45 16.53
N ARG A 230 6.89 -10.38 16.59
CA ARG A 230 6.15 -9.09 16.65
C ARG A 230 6.50 -8.32 17.92
N ARG A 231 6.52 -8.99 19.07
CA ARG A 231 6.89 -8.37 20.34
C ARG A 231 8.31 -7.80 20.32
N VAL A 232 9.26 -8.47 19.67
CA VAL A 232 10.62 -7.93 19.48
C VAL A 232 10.57 -6.60 18.73
N LEU A 233 9.82 -6.53 17.62
CA LEU A 233 9.72 -5.30 16.82
C LEU A 233 9.01 -4.17 17.58
N ASP A 234 7.98 -4.49 18.36
CA ASP A 234 7.30 -3.51 19.22
C ASP A 234 8.25 -2.93 20.26
N LEU A 235 9.08 -3.76 20.91
CA LEU A 235 10.10 -3.33 21.87
C LEU A 235 11.17 -2.44 21.20
N VAL A 236 11.61 -2.78 19.99
CA VAL A 236 12.55 -1.97 19.20
C VAL A 236 11.96 -0.60 18.90
N ALA A 237 10.72 -0.54 18.41
CA ALA A 237 10.04 0.72 18.12
C ALA A 237 9.81 1.56 19.38
N GLU A 238 9.41 0.95 20.50
CA GLU A 238 9.24 1.68 21.77
C GLU A 238 10.56 2.29 22.24
N ARG A 239 11.66 1.54 22.16
CA ARG A 239 13.00 2.03 22.53
C ARG A 239 13.48 3.13 21.60
N ASP A 240 13.25 3.02 20.29
CA ASP A 240 13.60 4.07 19.33
C ASP A 240 12.81 5.36 19.58
N LEU A 241 11.52 5.26 19.88
CA LEU A 241 10.69 6.42 20.24
C LEU A 241 11.24 7.15 21.47
N ARG A 242 11.68 6.41 22.50
CA ARG A 242 12.35 7.00 23.67
C ARG A 242 13.69 7.65 23.30
N ARG A 243 14.51 7.00 22.48
CA ARG A 243 15.78 7.54 21.97
C ARG A 243 15.61 8.87 21.23
N ARG A 244 14.52 9.04 20.47
CA ARG A 244 14.22 10.31 19.79
C ARG A 244 13.93 11.46 20.76
N ALA A 245 13.46 11.15 21.96
CA ALA A 245 13.29 12.14 23.03
C ALA A 245 14.59 12.36 23.84
N GLU A 246 15.41 11.32 23.97
CA GLU A 246 16.65 11.30 24.76
C GLU A 246 17.84 10.86 23.89
N ALA A 247 18.50 11.83 23.25
CA ALA A 247 19.57 11.58 22.29
C ALA A 247 20.80 10.82 22.86
N ALA A 248 20.92 10.70 24.19
CA ALA A 248 22.00 9.98 24.85
C ALA A 248 21.84 8.44 24.84
N LEU A 249 20.65 7.93 24.51
CA LEU A 249 20.39 6.49 24.50
C LEU A 249 21.01 5.81 23.26
N PRO A 250 21.66 4.64 23.40
CA PRO A 250 22.19 3.90 22.27
C PRO A 250 21.04 3.38 21.36
N PRO A 251 21.34 3.02 20.09
CA PRO A 251 20.37 2.36 19.22
C PRO A 251 19.83 1.06 19.83
N PRO A 252 18.51 0.79 19.71
CA PRO A 252 17.96 -0.50 20.12
C PRO A 252 18.65 -1.63 19.36
N THR A 253 19.23 -2.59 20.07
CA THR A 253 19.94 -3.73 19.46
C THR A 253 19.21 -5.02 19.80
N VAL A 254 18.92 -5.84 18.79
CA VAL A 254 18.37 -7.20 18.94
C VAL A 254 19.51 -8.20 18.78
N LEU A 255 19.62 -9.17 19.68
CA LEU A 255 20.56 -10.28 19.56
C LEU A 255 19.85 -11.48 18.92
N LEU A 256 20.38 -11.96 17.80
CA LEU A 256 19.97 -13.24 17.19
C LEU A 256 21.00 -14.30 17.55
N ASP A 257 20.57 -15.34 18.26
CA ASP A 257 21.41 -16.49 18.56
C ASP A 257 21.47 -17.43 17.33
N LEU A 258 22.62 -17.44 16.65
CA LEU A 258 22.83 -18.26 15.47
C LEU A 258 22.89 -19.75 15.78
N ASP A 259 23.32 -20.11 16.98
CA ASP A 259 23.42 -21.51 17.38
C ASP A 259 22.02 -22.09 17.63
N ALA A 260 21.09 -21.26 18.12
CA ALA A 260 19.68 -21.60 18.30
C ALA A 260 18.88 -21.67 16.97
N LEU A 261 19.18 -20.79 16.01
CA LEU A 261 18.54 -20.80 14.68
C LEU A 261 18.92 -22.05 13.85
N GLY A 262 20.02 -22.72 14.20
CA GLY A 262 20.50 -23.91 13.51
C GLY A 262 20.82 -23.64 12.03
N SER A 263 20.57 -24.62 11.16
CA SER A 263 20.83 -24.49 9.72
C SER A 263 19.72 -23.77 8.93
N SER A 264 18.60 -23.45 9.58
CA SER A 264 17.41 -22.87 8.93
C SER A 264 17.34 -21.36 9.16
N ALA A 265 17.92 -20.58 8.24
CA ALA A 265 17.88 -19.11 8.28
C ALA A 265 16.72 -18.52 7.43
N VAL A 266 15.60 -19.24 7.32
CA VAL A 266 14.43 -18.78 6.56
C VAL A 266 13.84 -17.53 7.23
N GLY A 267 13.59 -16.47 6.45
CA GLY A 267 13.09 -15.20 6.95
C GLY A 267 14.16 -14.27 7.55
N LEU A 268 15.42 -14.71 7.68
CA LEU A 268 16.46 -13.96 8.38
C LEU A 268 16.69 -12.55 7.83
N GLY A 269 16.98 -12.43 6.53
CA GLY A 269 17.23 -11.12 5.90
C GLY A 269 16.04 -10.16 6.07
N ARG A 270 14.81 -10.67 5.93
CA ARG A 270 13.58 -9.88 6.12
C ARG A 270 13.42 -9.42 7.57
N PHE A 271 13.65 -10.29 8.54
CA PHE A 271 13.52 -9.93 9.96
C PHE A 271 14.55 -8.88 10.38
N VAL A 272 15.80 -9.00 9.92
CA VAL A 272 16.84 -7.98 10.16
C VAL A 272 16.39 -6.62 9.62
N ARG A 273 15.83 -6.61 8.41
CA ARG A 273 15.29 -5.39 7.79
C ARG A 273 14.09 -4.83 8.54
N ASP A 274 13.20 -5.68 9.03
CA ASP A 274 12.09 -5.23 9.86
C ASP A 274 12.62 -4.55 11.14
N VAL A 275 13.65 -5.09 11.80
CA VAL A 275 14.29 -4.45 12.97
C VAL A 275 14.88 -3.08 12.61
N GLU A 276 15.59 -2.98 11.49
CA GLU A 276 16.17 -1.72 11.01
C GLU A 276 15.11 -0.66 10.67
N ASP A 277 14.01 -1.07 10.03
CA ASP A 277 12.88 -0.20 9.71
C ASP A 277 12.17 0.33 10.97
N HIS A 278 12.22 -0.42 12.08
CA HIS A 278 11.75 0.01 13.41
C HIS A 278 12.79 0.84 14.18
N GLY A 279 13.93 1.19 13.54
CA GLY A 279 14.97 2.05 14.10
C GLY A 279 16.03 1.32 14.94
N GLY A 280 16.00 -0.01 14.94
CA GLY A 280 16.95 -0.88 15.62
C GLY A 280 18.15 -1.32 14.79
N THR A 281 18.97 -2.16 15.41
CA THR A 281 20.11 -2.85 14.78
C THR A 281 20.13 -4.30 15.24
N VAL A 282 20.76 -5.17 14.45
CA VAL A 282 20.89 -6.60 14.79
C VAL A 282 22.34 -6.94 15.08
N ALA A 283 22.55 -7.70 16.15
CA ALA A 283 23.79 -8.37 16.48
C ALA A 283 23.58 -9.89 16.38
N PHE A 284 24.59 -10.60 15.92
CA PHE A 284 24.55 -12.06 15.73
C PHE A 284 25.44 -12.73 16.75
N GLY A 285 24.83 -13.44 17.69
CA GLY A 285 25.52 -14.21 18.72
C GLY A 285 25.95 -15.58 18.20
N THR A 286 27.19 -15.99 18.51
CA THR A 286 27.64 -17.37 18.30
C THR A 286 28.67 -17.78 19.36
N ALA A 287 28.63 -19.05 19.77
CA ALA A 287 29.64 -19.67 20.63
C ALA A 287 30.87 -20.16 19.84
N VAL A 288 30.83 -20.09 18.51
CA VAL A 288 31.88 -20.60 17.63
C VAL A 288 33.16 -19.74 17.70
N ARG A 289 34.33 -20.40 17.63
CA ARG A 289 35.66 -19.75 17.72
C ARG A 289 35.89 -18.78 16.56
N GLU A 290 36.65 -17.71 16.82
CA GLU A 290 37.05 -16.65 15.85
C GLU A 290 37.54 -17.17 14.48
N ARG A 291 38.18 -18.33 14.44
CA ARG A 291 38.67 -18.98 13.20
C ARG A 291 37.57 -19.35 12.20
N GLU A 292 36.30 -19.44 12.62
CA GLU A 292 35.16 -19.78 11.75
C GLU A 292 34.31 -18.55 11.38
N ARG A 293 34.70 -17.36 11.86
CA ARG A 293 34.02 -16.08 11.60
C ARG A 293 33.75 -15.83 10.12
N GLY A 294 34.76 -16.03 9.27
CA GLY A 294 34.61 -15.85 7.82
C GLY A 294 33.59 -16.80 7.17
N ARG A 295 33.40 -18.01 7.72
CA ARG A 295 32.38 -18.95 7.24
C ARG A 295 30.97 -18.49 7.61
N ILE A 296 30.80 -17.94 8.82
CA ILE A 296 29.53 -17.38 9.28
C ILE A 296 29.18 -16.12 8.48
N GLU A 297 30.14 -15.22 8.25
CA GLU A 297 29.96 -14.04 7.41
C GLU A 297 29.57 -14.43 5.98
N ALA A 298 30.25 -15.41 5.37
CA ALA A 298 29.88 -15.92 4.06
C ALA A 298 28.48 -16.57 4.03
N ALA A 299 28.08 -17.25 5.12
CA ALA A 299 26.75 -17.81 5.24
C ALA A 299 25.67 -16.70 5.31
N LEU A 300 25.88 -15.66 6.13
CA LEU A 300 24.98 -14.52 6.28
C LEU A 300 24.92 -13.65 5.01
N ALA A 301 26.02 -13.53 4.27
CA ALA A 301 26.05 -12.84 2.98
C ALA A 301 25.07 -13.45 1.96
N ARG A 302 24.87 -14.78 1.99
CA ARG A 302 23.86 -15.46 1.15
C ARG A 302 22.41 -15.07 1.51
N HIS A 303 22.19 -14.52 2.70
CA HIS A 303 20.92 -13.97 3.15
C HIS A 303 20.82 -12.45 2.95
N GLY A 304 21.72 -11.84 2.17
CA GLY A 304 21.75 -10.40 1.92
C GLY A 304 22.37 -9.57 3.05
N LEU A 305 23.18 -10.20 3.90
CA LEU A 305 23.81 -9.56 5.08
C LEU A 305 25.35 -9.65 4.98
N PRO A 306 26.00 -8.87 4.08
CA PRO A 306 27.43 -9.00 3.81
C PRO A 306 28.33 -8.47 4.94
N HIS A 307 27.81 -7.63 5.84
CA HIS A 307 28.56 -7.01 6.94
C HIS A 307 27.85 -7.20 8.29
N PRO A 308 27.69 -8.44 8.77
CA PRO A 308 26.96 -8.70 10.01
C PRO A 308 27.77 -8.27 11.24
N ARG A 309 27.09 -7.69 12.24
CA ARG A 309 27.69 -7.42 13.54
C ARG A 309 27.74 -8.70 14.37
N LEU A 310 28.85 -9.43 14.29
CA LEU A 310 29.06 -10.65 15.07
C LEU A 310 29.47 -10.32 16.52
N VAL A 311 28.95 -11.08 17.48
CA VAL A 311 29.27 -10.97 18.90
C VAL A 311 29.51 -12.38 19.48
N GLN A 312 30.55 -12.53 20.30
CA GLN A 312 30.88 -13.81 20.92
C GLN A 312 29.98 -14.06 22.14
N MET A 313 29.35 -15.23 22.22
CA MET A 313 28.50 -15.62 23.35
C MET A 313 29.29 -16.27 24.49
N PRO A 314 28.86 -16.12 25.77
CA PRO A 314 27.66 -15.41 26.24
C PRO A 314 27.86 -13.89 26.40
N GLN A 315 26.79 -13.11 26.22
CA GLN A 315 26.75 -11.66 26.48
C GLN A 315 25.67 -11.33 27.53
N PRO A 316 25.79 -10.24 28.29
CA PRO A 316 24.74 -9.79 29.21
C PRO A 316 23.47 -9.43 28.43
N VAL A 317 22.33 -10.01 28.82
CA VAL A 317 21.02 -9.76 28.17
C VAL A 317 20.60 -8.29 28.30
N GLU A 318 21.05 -7.60 29.37
CA GLU A 318 20.76 -6.19 29.65
C GLU A 318 21.28 -5.21 28.58
N ASP A 319 22.26 -5.63 27.77
CA ASP A 319 22.81 -4.84 26.67
C ASP A 319 21.91 -4.83 25.42
N PHE A 320 20.89 -5.69 25.38
CA PHE A 320 20.00 -5.87 24.24
C PHE A 320 18.55 -5.56 24.61
N VAL A 321 17.80 -5.06 23.62
CA VAL A 321 16.36 -4.80 23.79
C VAL A 321 15.55 -6.08 23.73
N ALA A 322 16.05 -7.08 23.00
CA ALA A 322 15.49 -8.42 22.94
C ALA A 322 16.56 -9.42 22.48
N VAL A 323 16.37 -10.68 22.87
CA VAL A 323 17.15 -11.84 22.41
C VAL A 323 16.18 -12.80 21.73
N VAL A 324 16.58 -13.34 20.58
CA VAL A 324 15.84 -14.39 19.84
C VAL A 324 16.68 -15.65 19.85
N ASP A 325 16.26 -16.63 20.66
CA ASP A 325 17.00 -17.86 20.97
C ASP A 325 16.10 -19.13 20.96
N ASP A 326 14.80 -19.01 20.68
CA ASP A 326 13.85 -20.14 20.71
C ASP A 326 13.04 -20.32 19.42
N THR A 327 13.52 -19.79 18.28
CA THR A 327 12.80 -19.81 16.99
C THR A 327 13.51 -20.64 15.91
N VAL A 328 12.76 -21.50 15.22
CA VAL A 328 13.29 -22.34 14.11
C VAL A 328 13.34 -21.59 12.77
N THR A 329 12.47 -20.60 12.58
CA THR A 329 12.53 -19.65 11.46
C THR A 329 12.27 -18.23 11.95
N LEU A 330 12.62 -17.24 11.14
CA LEU A 330 12.38 -15.81 11.45
C LEU A 330 11.21 -15.24 10.64
N GLU A 331 10.30 -16.12 10.21
CA GLU A 331 9.12 -15.73 9.46
C GLU A 331 8.00 -15.28 10.37
N ARG A 332 7.31 -14.21 9.94
CA ARG A 332 6.10 -13.68 10.56
C ARG A 332 4.93 -13.97 9.66
N ASN A 333 3.77 -14.25 10.24
CA ASN A 333 2.54 -14.38 9.47
C ASN A 333 2.12 -12.98 8.97
N PRO A 334 2.05 -12.72 7.65
CA PRO A 334 1.62 -11.42 7.14
C PRO A 334 0.15 -11.11 7.47
N ARG A 335 -0.64 -12.12 7.88
CA ARG A 335 -2.07 -11.99 8.20
C ARG A 335 -2.33 -12.57 9.61
N PRO A 336 -2.58 -11.75 10.63
CA PRO A 336 -2.88 -12.25 11.98
C PRO A 336 -4.06 -13.23 11.97
N VAL A 337 -4.00 -14.30 12.76
CA VAL A 337 -5.02 -15.36 12.80
C VAL A 337 -6.41 -14.80 13.16
N ASP A 338 -6.45 -13.82 14.07
CA ASP A 338 -7.66 -13.14 14.57
C ASP A 338 -8.17 -12.01 13.67
N ALA A 339 -7.57 -11.80 12.50
CA ALA A 339 -8.00 -10.73 11.61
C ALA A 339 -9.43 -11.03 11.09
N PRO A 340 -10.44 -10.15 11.31
CA PRO A 340 -11.75 -10.29 10.69
C PRO A 340 -11.68 -10.46 9.18
N HIS A 341 -12.59 -11.29 8.67
CA HIS A 341 -12.78 -11.55 7.24
C HIS A 341 -13.37 -10.31 6.56
N GLY A 342 -12.66 -9.77 5.56
CA GLY A 342 -13.09 -8.57 4.83
C GLY A 342 -11.94 -7.79 4.21
N SER A 343 -12.26 -6.85 3.33
CA SER A 343 -11.30 -5.89 2.79
C SER A 343 -10.86 -4.90 3.87
N ARG A 344 -9.55 -4.65 3.96
CA ARG A 344 -8.97 -3.80 5.01
C ARG A 344 -7.92 -2.85 4.45
N LEU A 345 -7.77 -1.73 5.14
CA LEU A 345 -6.64 -0.83 4.93
C LEU A 345 -5.44 -1.34 5.74
N SER A 346 -4.24 -1.03 5.28
CA SER A 346 -2.97 -1.45 5.90
C SER A 346 -2.73 -0.77 7.24
N HIS A 347 -3.20 0.48 7.36
CA HIS A 347 -2.85 1.41 8.44
C HIS A 347 -1.34 1.67 8.59
N SER A 348 -0.53 1.28 7.59
CA SER A 348 0.91 1.49 7.57
C SER A 348 1.28 2.97 7.41
N HIS A 349 2.41 3.37 7.99
CA HIS A 349 2.96 4.71 7.81
C HIS A 349 3.80 4.81 6.55
N SER A 350 4.47 3.71 6.19
CA SER A 350 5.33 3.58 5.03
C SER A 350 5.03 2.29 4.27
N ILE A 351 5.32 2.29 2.96
CA ILE A 351 5.20 1.08 2.14
C ILE A 351 6.25 0.03 2.50
N SER A 352 7.37 0.43 3.13
CA SER A 352 8.42 -0.49 3.62
C SER A 352 7.92 -1.45 4.70
N GLU A 353 6.93 -1.01 5.49
CA GLU A 353 6.29 -1.83 6.53
C GLU A 353 5.44 -2.97 5.94
N LEU A 354 5.12 -2.91 4.64
CA LEU A 354 4.35 -3.96 3.98
C LEU A 354 5.24 -5.15 3.57
N PRO A 355 4.74 -6.39 3.68
CA PRO A 355 5.41 -7.57 3.17
C PRO A 355 5.21 -7.67 1.65
N LEU A 356 5.87 -6.79 0.88
CA LEU A 356 5.61 -6.62 -0.56
C LEU A 356 5.73 -7.91 -1.39
N GLY A 357 6.61 -8.84 -1.01
CA GLY A 357 6.73 -10.16 -1.65
C GLY A 357 5.50 -11.07 -1.47
N GLU A 358 4.69 -10.81 -0.43
CA GLU A 358 3.50 -11.59 -0.09
C GLU A 358 2.20 -11.00 -0.62
N LEU A 359 2.23 -9.77 -1.14
CA LEU A 359 1.07 -9.13 -1.75
C LEU A 359 0.88 -9.57 -3.20
N ARG A 360 -0.35 -9.46 -3.72
CA ARG A 360 -0.72 -9.88 -5.08
C ARG A 360 -1.40 -8.73 -5.82
N VAL A 361 -1.11 -8.59 -7.12
CA VAL A 361 -1.67 -7.53 -7.97
C VAL A 361 -3.12 -7.81 -8.42
N ARG A 362 -3.56 -9.08 -8.42
CA ARG A 362 -4.93 -9.54 -8.69
C ARG A 362 -5.59 -8.86 -9.91
N PRO A 363 -5.18 -9.18 -11.16
CA PRO A 363 -5.68 -8.48 -12.34
C PRO A 363 -7.20 -8.60 -12.56
N VAL A 364 -7.84 -9.64 -12.00
CA VAL A 364 -9.30 -9.88 -12.01
C VAL A 364 -10.08 -8.74 -11.35
N VAL A 365 -9.47 -7.99 -10.42
CA VAL A 365 -10.08 -6.82 -9.79
C VAL A 365 -10.61 -5.80 -10.81
N ALA A 366 -9.93 -5.65 -11.96
CA ALA A 366 -10.37 -4.73 -13.02
C ALA A 366 -11.70 -5.13 -13.67
N GLU A 367 -12.08 -6.42 -13.62
CA GLU A 367 -13.34 -6.94 -14.18
C GLU A 367 -14.55 -6.61 -13.29
N HIS A 368 -14.30 -6.13 -12.08
CA HIS A 368 -15.29 -5.65 -11.11
C HIS A 368 -15.33 -4.11 -10.99
N ALA A 369 -14.67 -3.41 -11.92
CA ALA A 369 -14.57 -1.95 -11.91
C ALA A 369 -15.94 -1.27 -11.99
N VAL A 370 -16.21 -0.33 -11.09
CA VAL A 370 -17.42 0.50 -11.10
C VAL A 370 -17.17 1.78 -11.89
N ARG A 371 -18.17 2.22 -12.67
CA ARG A 371 -18.17 3.53 -13.34
C ARG A 371 -19.31 4.38 -12.83
N LEU A 372 -18.98 5.47 -12.13
CA LEU A 372 -19.98 6.43 -11.65
C LEU A 372 -20.50 7.30 -12.81
N SER A 373 -21.76 7.69 -12.74
CA SER A 373 -22.32 8.74 -13.59
C SER A 373 -21.83 10.11 -13.12
N ALA A 374 -21.91 11.13 -13.99
CA ALA A 374 -21.58 12.50 -13.60
C ALA A 374 -22.44 12.98 -12.41
N ALA A 375 -23.72 12.60 -12.38
CA ALA A 375 -24.65 12.92 -11.28
C ALA A 375 -24.24 12.24 -9.97
N ALA A 376 -23.86 10.96 -10.00
CA ALA A 376 -23.40 10.25 -8.80
C ALA A 376 -22.08 10.83 -8.27
N SER A 377 -21.15 11.18 -9.16
CA SER A 377 -19.90 11.84 -8.78
C SER A 377 -20.15 13.21 -8.16
N ALA A 378 -21.03 14.04 -8.74
CA ALA A 378 -21.37 15.35 -8.19
C ALA A 378 -22.05 15.21 -6.81
N ALA A 379 -23.04 14.32 -6.68
CA ALA A 379 -23.75 14.09 -5.43
C ALA A 379 -22.80 13.64 -4.29
N LEU A 380 -21.79 12.82 -4.60
CA LEU A 380 -20.77 12.44 -3.62
C LEU A 380 -19.99 13.67 -3.14
N VAL A 381 -19.55 14.54 -4.05
CA VAL A 381 -18.81 15.76 -3.70
C VAL A 381 -19.68 16.72 -2.88
N ASP A 382 -20.93 16.93 -3.29
CA ASP A 382 -21.88 17.78 -2.57
C ASP A 382 -22.13 17.28 -1.15
N ASN A 383 -22.28 15.95 -0.98
CA ASN A 383 -22.42 15.33 0.33
C ASN A 383 -21.19 15.59 1.21
N LEU A 384 -19.98 15.39 0.68
CA LEU A 384 -18.73 15.66 1.42
C LEU A 384 -18.64 17.13 1.87
N VAL A 385 -18.97 18.09 0.99
CA VAL A 385 -18.94 19.52 1.30
C VAL A 385 -20.03 19.90 2.31
N LEU A 386 -21.26 19.40 2.14
CA LEU A 386 -22.37 19.64 3.06
C LEU A 386 -22.03 19.17 4.48
N ARG A 387 -21.55 17.92 4.61
CA ARG A 387 -21.15 17.33 5.90
C ARG A 387 -19.97 18.05 6.55
N ALA A 388 -19.03 18.55 5.74
CA ALA A 388 -17.95 19.41 6.22
C ALA A 388 -18.50 20.73 6.77
N GLY A 389 -19.43 21.39 6.07
CA GLY A 389 -20.07 22.62 6.55
C GLY A 389 -20.84 22.43 7.87
N GLU A 390 -21.58 21.33 8.01
CA GLU A 390 -22.25 20.96 9.27
C GLU A 390 -21.23 20.76 10.41
N SER A 391 -20.17 19.98 10.14
CA SER A 391 -19.09 19.72 11.10
C SER A 391 -18.37 21.00 11.56
N ALA A 392 -18.14 21.92 10.62
CA ALA A 392 -17.50 23.20 10.89
C ALA A 392 -18.31 24.06 11.87
N ARG A 393 -19.62 24.19 11.65
CA ARG A 393 -20.54 24.91 12.56
C ARG A 393 -20.59 24.29 13.95
N ASP A 394 -20.68 22.97 14.04
CA ASP A 394 -20.64 22.25 15.32
C ASP A 394 -19.33 22.52 16.07
N THR A 395 -18.22 22.53 15.34
CA THR A 395 -16.88 22.77 15.91
C THR A 395 -16.76 24.18 16.46
N ALA A 396 -17.22 25.18 15.71
CA ALA A 396 -17.24 26.58 16.11
C ALA A 396 -18.13 26.80 17.34
N ALA A 397 -19.35 26.26 17.33
CA ALA A 397 -20.27 26.34 18.47
C ALA A 397 -19.65 25.75 19.75
N ARG A 398 -18.97 24.60 19.64
CA ARG A 398 -18.24 23.98 20.76
C ARG A 398 -17.02 24.78 21.19
N ALA A 399 -16.36 25.50 20.29
CA ALA A 399 -15.26 26.40 20.63
C ALA A 399 -15.75 27.60 21.45
N SER A 400 -16.86 28.21 21.02
CA SER A 400 -17.48 29.35 21.69
C SER A 400 -17.98 29.05 23.11
N ARG A 401 -18.29 27.78 23.41
CA ARG A 401 -18.70 27.31 24.75
C ARG A 401 -17.54 26.96 25.68
N ALA A 402 -16.29 26.96 25.20
CA ALA A 402 -15.14 26.62 26.04
C ALA A 402 -14.95 27.68 27.15
N PRO A 403 -14.52 27.29 28.37
CA PRO A 403 -14.30 28.22 29.47
C PRO A 403 -13.43 29.41 29.05
N ALA A 404 -13.86 30.61 29.43
CA ALA A 404 -13.18 31.85 29.11
C ALA A 404 -12.67 32.52 30.40
N PRO A 405 -11.54 33.25 30.34
CA PRO A 405 -11.09 34.06 31.46
C PRO A 405 -12.10 35.18 31.79
N ALA A 406 -12.17 35.58 33.07
CA ALA A 406 -13.13 36.60 33.53
C ALA A 406 -12.90 37.99 32.91
N ARG A 407 -11.67 38.29 32.48
CA ARG A 407 -11.30 39.51 31.74
C ARG A 407 -10.50 39.09 30.50
N GLU A 408 -11.09 39.27 29.33
CA GLU A 408 -10.49 38.97 28.03
C GLU A 408 -10.92 40.06 27.03
N THR A 409 -9.98 40.65 26.30
CA THR A 409 -10.29 41.57 25.21
C THR A 409 -10.90 40.84 24.00
N SER A 410 -11.55 41.57 23.09
CA SER A 410 -12.08 40.98 21.85
C SER A 410 -10.98 40.29 21.01
N HIS A 411 -9.78 40.86 20.97
CA HIS A 411 -8.63 40.29 20.25
C HIS A 411 -8.09 39.02 20.91
N GLU A 412 -7.99 38.98 22.24
CA GLU A 412 -7.57 37.78 22.97
C GLU A 412 -8.59 36.66 22.83
N ARG A 413 -9.89 37.00 22.86
CA ARG A 413 -10.98 36.06 22.60
C ARG A 413 -10.89 35.47 21.21
N ALA A 414 -10.68 36.29 20.18
CA ALA A 414 -10.50 35.82 18.81
C ALA A 414 -9.30 34.88 18.69
N LEU A 415 -8.15 35.26 19.27
CA LEU A 415 -6.95 34.43 19.28
C LEU A 415 -7.21 33.07 19.94
N ARG A 416 -7.84 33.06 21.12
CA ARG A 416 -8.14 31.84 21.87
C ARG A 416 -9.07 30.92 21.09
N LEU A 417 -10.14 31.45 20.50
CA LEU A 417 -11.10 30.65 19.74
C LEU A 417 -10.48 30.06 18.47
N VAL A 418 -9.72 30.85 17.71
CA VAL A 418 -8.99 30.37 16.53
C VAL A 418 -7.98 29.29 16.90
N HIS A 419 -7.16 29.52 17.93
CA HIS A 419 -6.20 28.53 18.41
C HIS A 419 -6.88 27.24 18.90
N HIS A 420 -8.02 27.36 19.58
CA HIS A 420 -8.79 26.23 20.05
C HIS A 420 -9.32 25.38 18.89
N VAL A 421 -9.84 26.01 17.83
CA VAL A 421 -10.28 25.33 16.59
C VAL A 421 -9.10 24.64 15.92
N LEU A 422 -8.00 25.35 15.65
CA LEU A 422 -6.78 24.80 15.01
C LEU A 422 -6.22 23.57 15.74
N THR A 423 -6.36 23.53 17.07
CA THR A 423 -5.80 22.46 17.91
C THR A 423 -6.83 21.40 18.32
N ARG A 424 -8.06 21.41 17.77
CA ARG A 424 -9.05 20.35 18.00
C ARG A 424 -8.56 19.02 17.43
N LYS A 425 -8.86 17.91 18.11
CA LYS A 425 -8.48 16.53 17.68
C LYS A 425 -8.84 16.22 16.21
N GLN A 426 -9.93 16.78 15.70
CA GLN A 426 -10.37 16.60 14.32
C GLN A 426 -9.40 17.18 13.26
N PHE A 427 -8.70 18.27 13.59
CA PHE A 427 -7.78 18.98 12.70
C PHE A 427 -6.33 18.83 13.14
N TRP A 428 -6.07 18.41 14.38
CA TRP A 428 -4.74 18.44 14.97
C TRP A 428 -3.98 17.11 14.82
N ARG A 429 -2.71 17.21 14.45
CA ARG A 429 -1.73 16.11 14.44
C ARG A 429 -0.55 16.45 15.36
N GLY A 430 -0.12 15.51 16.22
CA GLY A 430 1.05 15.67 17.09
C GLY A 430 0.73 16.15 18.52
N SER A 431 1.75 16.56 19.27
CA SER A 431 1.59 17.08 20.64
C SER A 431 1.15 18.55 20.63
N ARG A 432 0.12 18.93 21.40
CA ARG A 432 -0.34 20.33 21.53
C ARG A 432 0.77 21.30 21.95
N ALA A 433 1.80 20.80 22.64
CA ALA A 433 2.96 21.61 23.03
C ALA A 433 3.76 22.15 21.83
N ALA A 434 3.63 21.54 20.65
CA ALA A 434 4.28 22.01 19.43
C ALA A 434 3.73 23.36 18.93
N TYR A 435 2.48 23.71 19.27
CA TYR A 435 1.89 24.99 18.87
C TYR A 435 1.15 25.67 20.04
N PRO A 436 1.89 26.25 21.00
CA PRO A 436 1.29 26.91 22.16
C PRO A 436 0.63 28.24 21.78
N GLN A 437 -0.23 28.76 22.66
CA GLN A 437 -0.96 30.00 22.43
C GLN A 437 -0.03 31.22 22.21
N ALA A 438 1.17 31.22 22.80
CA ALA A 438 2.18 32.24 22.55
C ALA A 438 2.68 32.26 21.09
N ALA A 439 2.90 31.07 20.49
CA ALA A 439 3.26 30.96 19.07
C ALA A 439 2.10 31.41 18.18
N ALA A 440 0.88 30.99 18.52
CA ALA A 440 -0.35 31.45 17.87
C ALA A 440 -0.49 32.99 17.92
N ALA A 441 -0.19 33.63 19.05
CA ALA A 441 -0.22 35.08 19.19
C ALA A 441 0.77 35.76 18.25
N ARG A 442 2.02 35.28 18.20
CA ARG A 442 3.06 35.78 17.28
C ARG A 442 2.60 35.72 15.82
N ASP A 443 1.94 34.62 15.43
CA ASP A 443 1.58 34.37 14.04
C ASP A 443 0.30 35.10 13.59
N MET A 444 -0.63 35.38 14.51
CA MET A 444 -1.99 35.83 14.17
C MET A 444 -2.39 37.20 14.73
N MET A 445 -1.80 37.67 15.83
CA MET A 445 -2.27 38.85 16.55
C MET A 445 -2.25 40.12 15.70
N ARG A 446 -1.28 40.26 14.80
CA ARG A 446 -1.20 41.41 13.87
C ARG A 446 -2.42 41.47 12.95
N ALA A 447 -2.85 40.33 12.39
CA ALA A 447 -4.03 40.26 11.52
C ALA A 447 -5.31 40.50 12.33
N ILE A 448 -5.41 39.88 13.52
CA ILE A 448 -6.55 40.02 14.43
C ILE A 448 -6.78 41.49 14.82
N ARG A 449 -5.72 42.22 15.22
CA ARG A 449 -5.82 43.64 15.58
C ARG A 449 -6.24 44.55 14.42
N ARG A 450 -6.02 44.10 13.19
CA ARG A 450 -6.36 44.82 11.96
C ARG A 450 -7.70 44.42 11.36
N GLY A 451 -8.38 43.41 11.93
CA GLY A 451 -9.58 42.83 11.35
C GLY A 451 -9.32 42.18 9.98
N GLU A 452 -8.10 41.72 9.72
CA GLU A 452 -7.69 41.10 8.45
C GLU A 452 -7.82 39.57 8.53
N PRO A 453 -8.05 38.86 7.40
CA PRO A 453 -8.02 37.41 7.38
C PRO A 453 -6.67 36.85 7.87
N ILE A 454 -6.71 35.81 8.71
CA ILE A 454 -5.49 35.15 9.20
C ILE A 454 -4.89 34.34 8.04
N ARG A 455 -3.58 34.48 7.82
CA ARG A 455 -2.86 33.78 6.75
C ARG A 455 -2.31 32.44 7.24
N LEU A 456 -2.71 31.37 6.58
CA LEU A 456 -2.23 30.02 6.79
C LEU A 456 -1.42 29.59 5.56
N VAL A 457 -0.34 28.85 5.76
CA VAL A 457 0.44 28.21 4.70
C VAL A 457 0.53 26.72 4.99
N LEU A 458 0.26 25.90 3.97
CA LEU A 458 0.41 24.45 4.04
C LEU A 458 1.26 23.95 2.87
N PRO A 459 2.48 23.44 3.10
CA PRO A 459 3.20 22.65 2.12
C PRO A 459 2.42 21.37 1.80
N ALA A 460 1.94 21.26 0.56
CA ALA A 460 1.11 20.15 0.11
C ALA A 460 1.02 20.08 -1.41
N PHE A 461 0.55 18.92 -1.90
CA PHE A 461 0.24 18.68 -3.30
C PHE A 461 1.45 18.85 -4.25
N PRO A 462 2.62 18.21 -3.99
CA PRO A 462 3.76 18.22 -4.92
C PRO A 462 3.37 17.63 -6.27
N VAL A 463 3.18 16.31 -6.27
CA VAL A 463 2.81 15.43 -7.39
C VAL A 463 2.44 14.07 -6.79
N LYS A 464 1.67 13.26 -7.53
CA LYS A 464 1.33 11.88 -7.13
C LYS A 464 2.54 10.94 -7.32
N HIS A 465 2.87 10.15 -6.31
CA HIS A 465 4.01 9.22 -6.32
C HIS A 465 3.60 7.84 -6.86
N ALA A 466 3.36 7.77 -8.17
CA ALA A 466 2.96 6.54 -8.87
C ALA A 466 4.12 5.79 -9.55
N ASP A 467 5.35 6.25 -9.36
CA ASP A 467 6.54 5.84 -10.13
C ASP A 467 6.80 4.32 -10.10
N SER A 468 6.55 3.65 -8.96
CA SER A 468 6.71 2.19 -8.82
C SER A 468 5.43 1.39 -9.15
N GLY A 469 4.30 2.06 -9.32
CA GLY A 469 2.97 1.42 -9.44
C GLY A 469 2.43 0.77 -8.15
N LEU A 470 3.26 0.62 -7.10
CA LEU A 470 2.87 -0.01 -5.83
C LEU A 470 2.19 0.97 -4.87
N LYS A 471 2.61 2.24 -4.88
CA LYS A 471 2.06 3.28 -4.00
C LYS A 471 0.73 3.81 -4.51
N ALA A 472 0.69 4.29 -5.76
CA ALA A 472 -0.49 4.90 -6.35
C ALA A 472 -0.87 4.27 -7.71
N PHE A 473 -2.15 4.31 -8.07
CA PHE A 473 -2.63 3.76 -9.34
C PHE A 473 -2.30 4.59 -10.58
N GLY A 474 -2.12 5.90 -10.43
CA GLY A 474 -1.85 6.83 -11.52
C GLY A 474 -1.29 8.15 -11.02
N THR A 475 -0.92 9.04 -11.93
CA THR A 475 -0.19 10.29 -11.64
C THR A 475 -1.07 11.48 -11.30
N LEU A 476 -2.40 11.38 -11.49
CA LEU A 476 -3.32 12.48 -11.23
C LEU A 476 -3.90 12.41 -9.80
N PRO A 477 -4.27 13.58 -9.20
CA PRO A 477 -4.99 13.63 -7.92
C PRO A 477 -6.29 12.83 -7.97
N ASP A 478 -6.62 12.12 -6.91
CA ASP A 478 -7.81 11.29 -6.79
C ASP A 478 -8.73 11.80 -5.66
N LEU A 479 -9.70 10.98 -5.20
CA LEU A 479 -10.63 11.38 -4.15
C LEU A 479 -9.92 11.76 -2.83
N ALA A 480 -8.71 11.28 -2.57
CA ALA A 480 -7.98 11.58 -1.34
C ALA A 480 -7.48 13.03 -1.34
N GLU A 481 -6.98 13.54 -2.48
CA GLU A 481 -6.63 14.95 -2.61
C GLU A 481 -7.87 15.84 -2.51
N LEU A 482 -8.98 15.48 -3.16
CA LEU A 482 -10.25 16.22 -3.02
C LEU A 482 -10.71 16.25 -1.56
N ALA A 483 -10.69 15.11 -0.88
CA ALA A 483 -11.10 14.99 0.51
C ALA A 483 -10.22 15.80 1.47
N LEU A 484 -8.91 15.91 1.19
CA LEU A 484 -8.02 16.81 1.92
C LEU A 484 -8.41 18.29 1.73
N LEU A 485 -8.75 18.70 0.51
CA LEU A 485 -9.26 20.05 0.24
C LEU A 485 -10.59 20.31 0.97
N VAL A 486 -11.50 19.34 0.99
CA VAL A 486 -12.76 19.44 1.75
C VAL A 486 -12.49 19.57 3.26
N ARG A 487 -11.49 18.85 3.82
CA ARG A 487 -11.09 19.03 5.24
C ARG A 487 -10.50 20.41 5.52
N LEU A 488 -9.75 20.99 4.57
CA LEU A 488 -9.24 22.35 4.69
C LEU A 488 -10.38 23.39 4.59
N LEU A 489 -11.40 23.12 3.77
CA LEU A 489 -12.61 23.92 3.68
C LEU A 489 -13.38 23.87 5.01
N GLU A 490 -13.54 22.68 5.59
CA GLU A 490 -14.11 22.49 6.93
C GLU A 490 -13.38 23.35 7.98
N LEU A 491 -12.04 23.33 7.99
CA LEU A 491 -11.24 24.15 8.89
C LEU A 491 -11.47 25.64 8.64
N GLY A 492 -11.40 26.09 7.37
CA GLY A 492 -11.60 27.48 7.00
C GLY A 492 -12.98 28.01 7.40
N THR A 493 -14.04 27.23 7.16
CA THR A 493 -15.40 27.54 7.59
C THR A 493 -15.50 27.63 9.11
N ALA A 494 -14.96 26.66 9.86
CA ALA A 494 -15.01 26.67 11.33
C ALA A 494 -14.29 27.90 11.92
N LEU A 495 -13.20 28.33 11.29
CA LEU A 495 -12.47 29.53 11.67
C LEU A 495 -13.24 30.82 11.35
N GLY A 496 -13.92 30.88 10.21
CA GLY A 496 -14.78 32.02 9.84
C GLY A 496 -15.96 32.24 10.79
N GLU A 497 -16.53 31.16 11.34
CA GLU A 497 -17.61 31.22 12.32
C GLU A 497 -17.17 31.83 13.67
N VAL A 498 -15.90 31.66 14.07
CA VAL A 498 -15.37 32.23 15.34
C VAL A 498 -14.59 33.52 15.17
N TYR A 499 -14.16 33.83 13.94
CA TYR A 499 -13.44 35.04 13.57
C TYR A 499 -13.96 35.52 12.20
N PRO A 500 -14.88 36.52 12.16
CA PRO A 500 -15.59 36.91 10.94
C PRO A 500 -14.72 37.30 9.74
N PRO A 501 -13.55 37.96 9.89
CA PRO A 501 -12.64 38.19 8.76
C PRO A 501 -12.09 36.90 8.13
N GLY A 502 -12.17 35.77 8.84
CA GLY A 502 -11.85 34.44 8.35
C GLY A 502 -10.37 34.20 8.13
N VAL A 503 -10.07 33.34 7.16
CA VAL A 503 -8.72 32.90 6.84
C VAL A 503 -8.44 32.89 5.35
N ARG A 504 -7.16 32.95 5.00
CA ARG A 504 -6.64 32.62 3.66
C ARG A 504 -5.58 31.54 3.79
N ILE A 505 -5.77 30.44 3.08
CA ILE A 505 -4.90 29.27 3.09
C ILE A 505 -4.12 29.22 1.77
N THR A 506 -2.81 29.39 1.83
CA THR A 506 -1.93 29.17 0.68
C THR A 506 -1.43 27.73 0.71
N LEU A 507 -1.77 26.96 -0.32
CA LEU A 507 -1.29 25.62 -0.58
C LEU A 507 0.02 25.74 -1.37
N LEU A 508 1.13 25.42 -0.70
CA LEU A 508 2.48 25.59 -1.24
C LEU A 508 2.94 24.27 -1.88
N THR A 509 3.02 24.24 -3.21
CA THR A 509 3.51 23.07 -3.95
C THR A 509 5.02 23.14 -4.18
N ASP A 510 5.67 21.99 -4.15
CA ASP A 510 7.11 21.78 -4.29
C ASP A 510 7.45 20.72 -5.36
N GLY A 511 6.54 20.49 -6.33
CA GLY A 511 6.61 19.38 -7.30
C GLY A 511 7.93 19.25 -8.09
N HIS A 512 8.64 20.37 -8.32
CA HIS A 512 9.96 20.39 -9.00
C HIS A 512 11.13 20.79 -8.09
N HIS A 513 10.84 21.23 -6.87
CA HIS A 513 11.82 21.90 -6.01
C HIS A 513 12.95 20.95 -5.59
N PHE A 514 12.55 19.78 -5.06
CA PHE A 514 13.48 18.78 -4.55
C PHE A 514 13.92 17.75 -5.59
N ARG A 515 13.11 17.50 -6.62
CA ARG A 515 13.38 16.50 -7.66
C ARG A 515 13.04 17.05 -9.04
N VAL A 516 13.93 16.78 -9.99
CA VAL A 516 13.65 17.08 -11.40
C VAL A 516 12.63 16.06 -11.90
N ARG A 517 11.54 16.56 -12.49
CA ARG A 517 10.45 15.75 -13.06
C ARG A 517 9.97 16.41 -14.36
N PRO A 518 9.39 15.64 -15.31
CA PRO A 518 8.78 16.22 -16.48
C PRO A 518 7.72 17.28 -16.12
N PRO A 519 7.78 18.51 -16.69
CA PRO A 519 6.88 19.61 -16.34
C PRO A 519 5.39 19.30 -16.56
N GLU A 520 5.07 18.48 -17.56
CA GLU A 520 3.71 18.08 -17.91
C GLU A 520 3.02 17.25 -16.81
N LEU A 521 3.78 16.44 -16.06
CA LEU A 521 3.23 15.66 -14.95
C LEU A 521 2.79 16.57 -13.80
N HIS A 522 3.62 17.56 -13.47
CA HIS A 522 3.30 18.51 -12.42
C HIS A 522 2.14 19.42 -12.83
N ARG A 523 2.13 19.91 -14.09
CA ARG A 523 1.04 20.75 -14.62
C ARG A 523 -0.29 20.02 -14.58
N ALA A 524 -0.37 18.80 -15.12
CA ALA A 524 -1.60 18.01 -15.12
C ALA A 524 -2.12 17.73 -13.70
N TYR A 525 -1.20 17.51 -12.75
CA TYR A 525 -1.54 17.34 -11.35
C TYR A 525 -2.12 18.63 -10.74
N LEU A 526 -1.47 19.77 -10.91
CA LEU A 526 -1.95 21.05 -10.37
C LEU A 526 -3.24 21.53 -11.03
N ASP A 527 -3.40 21.36 -12.34
CA ASP A 527 -4.63 21.70 -13.07
C ASP A 527 -5.83 20.96 -12.48
N ARG A 528 -5.62 19.70 -12.08
CA ARG A 528 -6.64 18.88 -11.42
C ARG A 528 -6.96 19.39 -10.01
N ILE A 529 -5.95 19.75 -9.21
CA ILE A 529 -6.17 20.35 -7.88
C ILE A 529 -6.95 21.68 -8.00
N ALA A 530 -6.59 22.52 -8.96
CA ALA A 530 -7.31 23.76 -9.25
C ALA A 530 -8.76 23.48 -9.68
N GLY A 531 -8.98 22.43 -10.48
CA GLY A 531 -10.31 21.93 -10.82
C GLY A 531 -11.12 21.51 -9.59
N TYR A 532 -10.50 20.82 -8.64
CA TYR A 532 -11.16 20.45 -7.38
C TYR A 532 -11.47 21.66 -6.50
N LEU A 533 -10.60 22.67 -6.43
CA LEU A 533 -10.87 23.92 -5.71
C LEU A 533 -12.11 24.65 -6.27
N ARG A 534 -12.24 24.70 -7.60
CA ARG A 534 -13.46 25.22 -8.26
C ARG A 534 -14.69 24.39 -7.90
N LEU A 535 -14.56 23.07 -8.02
CA LEU A 535 -15.66 22.13 -7.80
C LEU A 535 -16.26 22.25 -6.39
N ILE A 536 -15.44 22.45 -5.36
CA ILE A 536 -15.90 22.60 -3.98
C ILE A 536 -16.13 24.06 -3.55
N GLY A 537 -15.95 25.04 -4.46
CA GLY A 537 -16.12 26.46 -4.17
C GLY A 537 -15.09 27.06 -3.20
N ALA A 538 -13.89 26.48 -3.11
CA ALA A 538 -12.86 26.87 -2.13
C ALA A 538 -11.93 28.01 -2.58
N GLU A 539 -11.99 28.48 -3.83
CA GLU A 539 -11.06 29.50 -4.38
C GLU A 539 -11.08 30.84 -3.63
N ARG A 540 -12.16 31.14 -2.89
CA ARG A 540 -12.24 32.35 -2.06
C ARG A 540 -11.37 32.28 -0.80
N ILE A 541 -11.06 31.08 -0.33
CA ILE A 541 -10.31 30.84 0.91
C ILE A 541 -8.96 30.15 0.67
N MET A 542 -8.79 29.47 -0.46
CA MET A 542 -7.60 28.68 -0.80
C MET A 542 -6.98 29.14 -2.12
N SER A 543 -5.65 29.22 -2.15
CA SER A 543 -4.87 29.49 -3.37
C SER A 543 -3.70 28.52 -3.48
N LEU A 544 -3.35 28.11 -4.69
CA LEU A 544 -2.12 27.35 -4.98
C LEU A 544 -0.98 28.32 -5.29
N GLU A 545 0.21 28.08 -4.75
CA GLU A 545 1.43 28.83 -5.06
C GLU A 545 2.61 27.85 -5.10
N ASP A 546 3.47 27.96 -6.12
CA ASP A 546 4.73 27.19 -6.18
C ASP A 546 5.76 27.77 -5.21
N VAL A 547 6.55 26.91 -4.55
CA VAL A 547 7.50 27.33 -3.53
C VAL A 547 8.59 28.26 -4.06
N ASP A 548 9.11 28.02 -5.27
CA ASP A 548 10.13 28.87 -5.88
C ASP A 548 9.52 30.21 -6.31
N ALA A 549 8.27 30.20 -6.79
CA ALA A 549 7.53 31.44 -7.09
C ALA A 549 7.27 32.27 -5.82
N ALA A 550 6.89 31.62 -4.71
CA ALA A 550 6.71 32.26 -3.42
C ALA A 550 8.03 32.84 -2.90
N ALA A 551 9.13 32.09 -3.03
CA ALA A 551 10.47 32.53 -2.64
C ALA A 551 10.91 33.75 -3.46
N LEU A 552 10.74 33.74 -4.79
CA LEU A 552 11.04 34.90 -5.64
C LEU A 552 10.27 36.16 -5.19
N ARG A 553 8.98 36.00 -4.87
CA ARG A 553 8.11 37.11 -4.45
C ARG A 553 8.43 37.63 -3.05
N LEU A 554 8.91 36.78 -2.13
CA LEU A 554 9.09 37.11 -0.72
C LEU A 554 10.55 37.40 -0.32
N LEU A 555 11.51 36.74 -0.96
CA LEU A 555 12.95 36.87 -0.71
C LEU A 555 13.64 37.77 -1.74
N GLY A 556 13.04 37.94 -2.93
CA GLY A 556 13.55 38.82 -3.98
C GLY A 556 14.46 38.11 -5.00
N ALA A 557 14.64 38.75 -6.16
CA ALA A 557 15.39 38.20 -7.29
C ALA A 557 16.89 38.02 -6.98
N ASP A 558 17.49 38.91 -6.19
CA ASP A 558 18.91 38.84 -5.84
C ASP A 558 19.24 37.59 -5.02
N VAL A 559 18.41 37.28 -4.02
CA VAL A 559 18.53 36.06 -3.21
C VAL A 559 18.32 34.82 -4.06
N MET A 560 17.39 34.86 -5.01
CA MET A 560 17.16 33.73 -5.92
C MET A 560 18.28 33.56 -6.95
N GLY A 561 18.98 34.64 -7.33
CA GLY A 561 20.11 34.60 -8.26
C GLY A 561 21.32 33.82 -7.74
N THR A 562 21.49 33.70 -6.42
CA THR A 562 22.59 32.94 -5.80
C THR A 562 22.26 31.45 -5.60
N ARG A 563 20.99 31.05 -5.75
CA ARG A 563 20.50 29.70 -5.43
C ARG A 563 21.21 28.60 -6.19
N THR A 564 21.40 28.77 -7.50
CA THR A 564 22.02 27.75 -8.37
C THR A 564 23.44 27.44 -7.92
N GLY A 565 24.25 28.46 -7.65
CA GLY A 565 25.64 28.26 -7.21
C GLY A 565 25.75 27.59 -5.84
N LEU A 566 24.88 27.94 -4.89
CA LEU A 566 24.83 27.28 -3.58
C LEU A 566 24.41 25.82 -3.70
N LEU A 567 23.41 25.52 -4.53
CA LEU A 567 22.97 24.15 -4.78
C LEU A 567 24.09 23.30 -5.38
N GLU A 568 24.78 23.80 -6.41
CA GLU A 568 25.91 23.12 -7.05
C GLU A 568 27.04 22.85 -6.04
N ALA A 569 27.36 23.82 -5.18
CA ALA A 569 28.37 23.67 -4.13
C ALA A 569 27.99 22.56 -3.13
N HIS A 570 26.76 22.58 -2.61
CA HIS A 570 26.26 21.55 -1.68
C HIS A 570 26.20 20.16 -2.31
N GLN A 571 25.73 20.05 -3.55
CA GLN A 571 25.71 18.78 -4.29
C GLN A 571 27.13 18.22 -4.49
N LYS A 572 28.09 19.09 -4.85
CA LYS A 572 29.48 18.69 -5.03
C LYS A 572 30.09 18.20 -3.71
N ALA A 573 29.89 18.93 -2.62
CA ALA A 573 30.40 18.55 -1.30
C ALA A 573 29.88 17.17 -0.86
N LEU A 574 28.58 16.93 -1.01
CA LEU A 574 27.97 15.63 -0.71
C LEU A 574 28.51 14.51 -1.61
N THR A 575 28.58 14.76 -2.93
CA THR A 575 29.07 13.75 -3.90
C THR A 575 30.52 13.37 -3.62
N ASP A 576 31.37 14.35 -3.29
CA ASP A 576 32.77 14.11 -2.95
C ASP A 576 32.91 13.32 -1.65
N ALA A 577 32.09 13.63 -0.63
CA ALA A 577 32.12 12.96 0.67
C ALA A 577 31.75 11.47 0.60
N TYR A 578 30.87 11.09 -0.33
CA TYR A 578 30.42 9.70 -0.50
C TYR A 578 31.08 8.97 -1.68
N ARG A 579 32.12 9.52 -2.30
CA ARG A 579 32.73 8.99 -3.53
C ARG A 579 33.23 7.54 -3.41
N GLU A 580 33.72 7.16 -2.23
CA GLU A 580 34.25 5.81 -1.96
C GLU A 580 33.16 4.78 -1.61
N LEU A 581 31.89 5.20 -1.58
CA LEU A 581 30.76 4.36 -1.24
C LEU A 581 29.92 4.03 -2.48
N ASP A 582 29.60 2.76 -2.66
CA ASP A 582 28.68 2.31 -3.70
C ASP A 582 27.44 1.63 -3.08
N VAL A 583 26.32 2.36 -3.11
CA VAL A 583 25.03 1.87 -2.60
C VAL A 583 24.49 0.68 -3.39
N THR A 584 24.96 0.46 -4.62
CA THR A 584 24.50 -0.63 -5.48
C THR A 584 25.21 -1.96 -5.20
N GLU A 585 26.35 -1.91 -4.51
CA GLU A 585 27.09 -3.09 -4.07
C GLU A 585 26.92 -3.36 -2.57
N ASP A 586 26.95 -2.31 -1.73
CA ASP A 586 26.83 -2.41 -0.26
C ASP A 586 25.79 -1.41 0.31
N PRO A 587 24.49 -1.56 0.00
CA PRO A 587 23.46 -0.62 0.47
C PRO A 587 23.43 -0.48 2.01
N ALA A 588 23.60 -1.59 2.73
CA ALA A 588 23.56 -1.59 4.20
C ALA A 588 24.77 -0.85 4.80
N GLY A 589 25.99 -1.15 4.36
CA GLY A 589 27.18 -0.50 4.87
C GLY A 589 27.32 0.96 4.41
N VAL A 590 26.76 1.34 3.24
CA VAL A 590 26.61 2.75 2.86
C VAL A 590 25.73 3.50 3.85
N LEU A 591 24.53 2.97 4.17
CA LEU A 591 23.61 3.61 5.12
C LEU A 591 24.17 3.67 6.54
N ALA A 592 24.95 2.68 6.96
CA ALA A 592 25.59 2.65 8.28
C ALA A 592 26.69 3.73 8.41
N ARG A 593 27.45 3.96 7.33
CA ARG A 593 28.56 4.93 7.30
C ARG A 593 28.11 6.36 6.99
N SER A 594 26.98 6.53 6.30
CA SER A 594 26.61 7.83 5.71
C SER A 594 26.58 8.98 6.72
N ARG A 595 26.06 8.76 7.93
CA ARG A 595 25.97 9.81 8.96
C ARG A 595 27.34 10.32 9.42
N ARG A 596 28.38 9.48 9.39
CA ARG A 596 29.74 9.86 9.82
C ARG A 596 30.52 10.60 8.73
N LEU A 597 30.19 10.32 7.47
CA LEU A 597 30.83 10.92 6.30
C LEU A 597 30.11 12.20 5.83
N ASP A 598 28.97 12.54 6.43
CA ASP A 598 28.27 13.77 6.09
C ASP A 598 29.21 14.99 6.29
N PRO A 599 29.41 15.84 5.27
CA PRO A 599 30.34 16.97 5.35
C PRO A 599 29.89 18.07 6.32
N GLU A 600 28.61 18.08 6.74
CA GLU A 600 28.07 19.02 7.71
C GLU A 600 27.31 18.27 8.82
N PRO A 601 28.04 17.52 9.67
CA PRO A 601 27.42 16.73 10.72
C PRO A 601 26.74 17.66 11.74
N GLY A 602 25.43 17.50 11.93
CA GLY A 602 24.64 18.30 12.86
C GLY A 602 24.00 19.56 12.25
N ALA A 603 24.14 19.80 10.94
CA ALA A 603 23.34 20.81 10.26
C ALA A 603 21.82 20.55 10.50
N PRO A 604 21.01 21.58 10.78
CA PRO A 604 19.58 21.41 10.97
C PRO A 604 18.94 20.84 9.70
N GLY A 605 18.38 19.64 9.76
CA GLY A 605 17.75 19.03 8.58
C GLY A 605 17.71 17.50 8.60
N VAL A 606 17.47 16.95 7.42
CA VAL A 606 17.37 15.52 7.13
C VAL A 606 18.70 14.99 6.61
N THR A 607 19.09 13.78 7.00
CA THR A 607 20.31 13.15 6.47
C THR A 607 20.05 12.49 5.13
N VAL A 608 21.12 12.23 4.35
CA VAL A 608 21.02 11.51 3.07
C VAL A 608 20.37 10.12 3.27
N ALA A 609 20.73 9.41 4.34
CA ALA A 609 20.13 8.10 4.64
C ALA A 609 18.63 8.19 4.95
N ASP A 610 18.18 9.23 5.67
CA ASP A 610 16.76 9.39 5.99
C ASP A 610 15.95 9.68 4.73
N ILE A 611 16.46 10.54 3.84
CA ILE A 611 15.81 10.82 2.55
C ILE A 611 15.88 9.62 1.60
N PHE A 612 17.00 8.91 1.55
CA PHE A 612 17.15 7.71 0.74
C PHE A 612 16.06 6.68 1.07
N ARG A 613 15.86 6.35 2.36
CA ARG A 613 14.81 5.42 2.80
C ARG A 613 13.42 5.86 2.37
N SER A 614 13.14 7.16 2.33
CA SER A 614 11.87 7.73 1.87
C SER A 614 11.70 7.67 0.35
N LEU A 615 12.75 8.01 -0.40
CA LEU A 615 12.71 8.13 -1.86
C LEU A 615 12.82 6.80 -2.59
N VAL A 616 13.40 5.78 -1.95
CA VAL A 616 13.69 4.50 -2.60
C VAL A 616 12.43 3.84 -3.18
N HIS A 617 11.27 4.07 -2.59
CA HIS A 617 9.97 3.55 -3.07
C HIS A 617 9.24 4.48 -4.06
N SER A 618 9.87 5.59 -4.45
CA SER A 618 9.32 6.64 -5.32
C SER A 618 10.22 6.87 -6.55
N VAL A 619 10.92 5.82 -7.01
CA VAL A 619 11.69 5.83 -8.26
C VAL A 619 10.94 5.09 -9.36
N GLU A 620 11.12 5.54 -10.59
CA GLU A 620 10.55 4.90 -11.77
C GLU A 620 11.18 3.51 -11.95
N VAL A 621 10.32 2.51 -12.11
CA VAL A 621 10.72 1.14 -12.41
C VAL A 621 10.30 0.81 -13.84
N ARG A 622 11.23 0.29 -14.64
CA ARG A 622 10.92 -0.19 -15.99
C ARG A 622 10.85 -1.71 -15.98
N PRO A 623 9.67 -2.31 -16.29
CA PRO A 623 9.56 -3.75 -16.40
C PRO A 623 10.27 -4.26 -17.67
N PRO A 624 10.76 -5.50 -17.66
CA PRO A 624 11.14 -6.22 -18.87
C PRO A 624 9.97 -6.28 -19.86
N SER A 625 10.28 -6.43 -21.15
CA SER A 625 9.26 -6.53 -22.18
C SER A 625 8.29 -7.70 -21.90
N GLY A 626 6.99 -7.39 -21.81
CA GLY A 626 5.94 -8.38 -21.54
C GLY A 626 5.62 -8.62 -20.06
N ALA A 627 6.41 -8.09 -19.13
CA ALA A 627 6.14 -8.21 -17.70
C ALA A 627 5.14 -7.14 -17.22
N ASP A 628 4.28 -7.50 -16.27
CA ASP A 628 3.42 -6.54 -15.58
C ASP A 628 4.27 -5.61 -14.70
N HIS A 629 4.05 -4.30 -14.82
CA HIS A 629 4.82 -3.29 -14.09
C HIS A 629 4.72 -3.46 -12.57
N ARG A 630 3.53 -3.75 -12.02
CA ARG A 630 3.36 -3.85 -10.56
C ARG A 630 3.94 -5.13 -10.01
N GLU A 631 3.80 -6.25 -10.72
CA GLU A 631 4.45 -7.50 -10.30
C GLU A 631 5.96 -7.40 -10.32
N TRP A 632 6.51 -6.81 -11.39
CA TRP A 632 7.92 -6.56 -11.49
C TRP A 632 8.42 -5.67 -10.35
N SER A 633 7.74 -4.56 -10.09
CA SER A 633 8.03 -3.71 -8.94
C SER A 633 7.95 -4.48 -7.62
N ALA A 634 6.88 -5.24 -7.37
CA ALA A 634 6.73 -6.02 -6.14
C ALA A 634 7.89 -7.01 -5.95
N LEU A 635 8.33 -7.68 -7.02
CA LEU A 635 9.49 -8.58 -7.00
C LEU A 635 10.80 -7.86 -6.65
N LEU A 636 11.06 -6.69 -7.25
CA LEU A 636 12.25 -5.90 -6.95
C LEU A 636 12.25 -5.41 -5.50
N TYR A 637 11.12 -4.87 -5.02
CA TYR A 637 10.99 -4.27 -3.70
C TYR A 637 10.81 -5.29 -2.56
N ALA A 638 10.49 -6.56 -2.84
CA ALA A 638 10.32 -7.60 -1.83
C ALA A 638 11.55 -7.76 -0.91
N ASP A 639 12.75 -7.63 -1.49
CA ASP A 639 14.03 -7.70 -0.79
C ASP A 639 15.05 -6.77 -1.45
N LEU A 640 14.72 -5.47 -1.47
CA LEU A 640 15.39 -4.47 -2.32
C LEU A 640 16.92 -4.39 -2.13
N TYR A 641 17.43 -4.62 -0.92
CA TYR A 641 18.86 -4.45 -0.63
C TYR A 641 19.67 -5.72 -0.90
N ASN A 642 19.01 -6.83 -1.20
CA ASN A 642 19.68 -8.06 -1.58
C ASN A 642 20.03 -8.04 -3.08
N VAL A 643 21.31 -7.79 -3.35
CA VAL A 643 21.90 -7.69 -4.70
C VAL A 643 23.01 -8.73 -4.93
N GLY A 644 23.13 -9.71 -4.03
CA GLY A 644 24.18 -10.73 -4.05
C GLY A 644 24.02 -11.77 -5.17
N GLU A 645 25.03 -12.63 -5.31
CA GLU A 645 25.12 -13.64 -6.39
C GLU A 645 23.97 -14.67 -6.41
N ALA A 646 23.30 -14.88 -5.27
CA ALA A 646 22.16 -15.79 -5.17
C ALA A 646 20.87 -15.23 -5.81
N VAL A 647 20.85 -13.95 -6.17
CA VAL A 647 19.69 -13.29 -6.79
C VAL A 647 19.75 -13.42 -8.30
N ALA A 648 18.61 -13.69 -8.94
CA ALA A 648 18.52 -13.75 -10.39
C ALA A 648 19.13 -12.48 -11.03
N PRO A 649 20.01 -12.59 -12.06
CA PRO A 649 20.77 -11.44 -12.57
C PRO A 649 19.92 -10.23 -13.00
N GLU A 650 18.74 -10.48 -13.56
CA GLU A 650 17.80 -9.44 -13.99
C GLU A 650 17.19 -8.69 -12.80
N VAL A 651 16.83 -9.41 -11.74
CA VAL A 651 16.31 -8.84 -10.48
C VAL A 651 17.40 -8.04 -9.78
N ALA A 652 18.62 -8.57 -9.70
CA ALA A 652 19.77 -7.86 -9.13
C ALA A 652 20.05 -6.55 -9.88
N ARG A 653 20.00 -6.56 -11.22
CA ARG A 653 20.14 -5.35 -12.05
C ARG A 653 19.04 -4.33 -11.77
N GLY A 654 17.78 -4.78 -11.69
CA GLY A 654 16.65 -3.90 -11.37
C GLY A 654 16.77 -3.26 -9.98
N ARG A 655 17.22 -4.02 -8.98
CA ARG A 655 17.47 -3.51 -7.61
C ARG A 655 18.61 -2.49 -7.59
N ARG A 656 19.76 -2.79 -8.22
CA ARG A 656 20.89 -1.85 -8.34
C ARG A 656 20.46 -0.52 -8.98
N GLU A 657 19.64 -0.58 -10.02
CA GLU A 657 19.12 0.61 -10.70
C GLU A 657 18.26 1.48 -9.77
N ILE A 658 17.37 0.86 -8.99
CA ILE A 658 16.54 1.55 -7.99
C ILE A 658 17.42 2.22 -6.93
N LEU A 659 18.39 1.49 -6.38
CA LEU A 659 19.30 1.97 -5.34
C LEU A 659 20.09 3.18 -5.83
N ARG A 660 20.67 3.11 -7.02
CA ARG A 660 21.43 4.20 -7.63
C ARG A 660 20.60 5.47 -7.81
N ARG A 661 19.43 5.36 -8.46
CA ARG A 661 18.53 6.51 -8.69
C ARG A 661 18.04 7.14 -7.39
N ALA A 662 17.71 6.30 -6.41
CA ALA A 662 17.25 6.78 -5.11
C ALA A 662 18.35 7.54 -4.35
N TRP A 663 19.60 7.06 -4.45
CA TRP A 663 20.76 7.70 -3.82
C TRP A 663 21.09 9.05 -4.47
N GLU A 664 21.17 9.11 -5.80
CA GLU A 664 21.36 10.36 -6.54
C GLU A 664 20.27 11.39 -6.19
N ALA A 665 19.00 10.95 -6.12
CA ALA A 665 17.89 11.81 -5.73
C ALA A 665 17.98 12.27 -4.27
N ALA A 666 18.48 11.43 -3.35
CA ALA A 666 18.66 11.79 -1.94
C ALA A 666 19.77 12.82 -1.74
N LEU A 667 20.90 12.67 -2.43
CA LEU A 667 21.97 13.68 -2.44
C LEU A 667 21.45 15.03 -2.91
N ARG A 668 20.71 15.04 -4.02
CA ARG A 668 20.08 16.26 -4.55
C ARG A 668 19.11 16.89 -3.54
N TYR A 669 18.25 16.09 -2.93
CA TYR A 669 17.24 16.57 -1.98
C TYR A 669 17.90 17.24 -0.76
N VAL A 670 18.93 16.61 -0.19
CA VAL A 670 19.65 17.18 0.96
C VAL A 670 20.37 18.47 0.56
N ALA A 671 20.98 18.52 -0.63
CA ALA A 671 21.58 19.74 -1.14
C ALA A 671 20.56 20.88 -1.27
N VAL A 672 19.37 20.62 -1.83
CA VAL A 672 18.28 21.61 -1.90
C VAL A 672 17.87 22.07 -0.50
N THR A 673 17.74 21.15 0.45
CA THR A 673 17.36 21.49 1.83
C THR A 673 18.38 22.42 2.50
N ARG A 674 19.68 22.20 2.26
CA ARG A 674 20.76 23.09 2.75
C ARG A 674 20.72 24.45 2.08
N THR A 675 20.58 24.47 0.76
CA THR A 675 20.40 25.73 0.01
C THR A 675 19.20 26.54 0.51
N ASP A 676 18.06 25.89 0.74
CA ASP A 676 16.86 26.54 1.26
C ASP A 676 17.08 27.12 2.67
N ASN A 677 17.82 26.41 3.53
CA ASN A 677 18.20 26.90 4.85
C ASN A 677 19.10 28.13 4.76
N ASP A 678 20.11 28.11 3.88
CA ASP A 678 21.04 29.23 3.67
C ASP A 678 20.31 30.48 3.14
N LEU A 679 19.30 30.27 2.29
CA LEU A 679 18.49 31.34 1.71
C LEU A 679 17.32 31.78 2.61
N GLY A 680 17.12 31.14 3.76
CA GLY A 680 16.08 31.52 4.71
C GLY A 680 14.65 31.20 4.26
N TYR A 681 14.44 30.13 3.49
CA TYR A 681 13.10 29.68 3.08
C TYR A 681 12.17 29.46 4.27
N ASP A 682 12.71 29.02 5.42
CA ASP A 682 11.90 28.85 6.62
C ASP A 682 11.31 30.18 7.12
N GLN A 683 12.02 31.30 6.93
CA GLN A 683 11.63 32.59 7.47
C GLN A 683 10.64 33.35 6.57
N MET A 684 10.53 33.00 5.29
CA MET A 684 9.74 33.75 4.31
C MET A 684 8.25 33.88 4.66
N PHE A 685 7.74 33.01 5.52
CA PHE A 685 6.33 32.99 5.93
C PHE A 685 6.07 33.55 7.33
N ALA A 686 7.03 34.17 8.03
CA ALA A 686 6.75 34.82 9.31
C ALA A 686 6.13 36.23 9.13
N PRO A 687 5.07 36.63 9.87
CA PRO A 687 4.24 35.85 10.81
C PRO A 687 2.97 35.30 10.13
N ARG A 688 2.96 34.00 9.82
CA ARG A 688 1.79 33.25 9.31
C ARG A 688 1.70 31.93 10.06
N VAL A 689 0.49 31.39 10.15
CA VAL A 689 0.29 30.05 10.72
C VAL A 689 0.82 29.03 9.72
N ARG A 690 1.84 28.27 10.13
CA ARG A 690 2.45 27.24 9.27
C ARG A 690 1.88 25.87 9.60
N LEU A 691 0.96 25.43 8.76
CA LEU A 691 0.40 24.09 8.84
C LEU A 691 1.42 23.04 8.36
N THR A 692 1.35 21.84 8.91
CA THR A 692 2.13 20.69 8.42
C THR A 692 1.31 19.41 8.52
N LEU A 693 1.38 18.57 7.49
CA LEU A 693 0.74 17.24 7.48
C LEU A 693 1.59 16.19 8.19
N SER A 694 2.85 16.49 8.50
CA SER A 694 3.78 15.63 9.23
C SER A 694 3.71 15.87 10.74
N VAL A 695 4.55 15.18 11.52
CA VAL A 695 4.71 15.49 12.94
C VAL A 695 5.21 16.95 13.08
N PRO A 696 4.53 17.82 13.85
CA PRO A 696 4.91 19.22 13.93
C PRO A 696 6.15 19.44 14.80
N SER A 697 7.11 20.20 14.27
CA SER A 697 8.19 20.81 15.06
C SER A 697 7.65 21.97 15.91
N PRO A 698 8.36 22.40 16.99
CA PRO A 698 7.96 23.55 17.79
C PRO A 698 7.69 24.80 16.94
N GLY A 699 6.55 25.46 17.17
CA GLY A 699 6.08 26.61 16.40
C GLY A 699 5.34 26.28 15.10
N ARG A 700 5.13 25.00 14.76
CA ARG A 700 4.31 24.56 13.61
C ARG A 700 2.97 24.03 14.08
N CYS A 701 1.92 24.32 13.32
CA CYS A 701 0.58 23.81 13.58
C CYS A 701 0.39 22.49 12.84
N GLY A 702 0.34 21.36 13.55
CA GLY A 702 0.09 20.06 12.92
C GLY A 702 -1.34 19.97 12.40
N PHE A 703 -1.51 19.42 11.21
CA PHE A 703 -2.80 19.27 10.53
C PHE A 703 -3.08 17.81 10.20
N ALA A 704 -4.25 17.32 10.59
CA ALA A 704 -4.77 16.01 10.27
C ALA A 704 -5.70 16.12 9.05
N GLY A 705 -5.21 15.68 7.90
CA GLY A 705 -5.97 15.70 6.64
C GLY A 705 -7.09 14.67 6.59
N LEU A 706 -6.76 13.41 6.29
CA LEU A 706 -7.71 12.31 6.27
C LEU A 706 -7.58 11.50 7.55
N GLY A 707 -8.59 11.55 8.41
CA GLY A 707 -8.56 10.83 9.68
C GLY A 707 -8.40 9.32 9.46
N GLY A 708 -7.47 8.70 10.17
CA GLY A 708 -7.28 7.24 10.16
C GLY A 708 -6.25 6.69 9.17
N SER A 709 -5.76 7.51 8.22
CA SER A 709 -4.56 7.20 7.45
C SER A 709 -3.42 8.11 7.83
N THR A 710 -2.23 7.54 7.87
CA THR A 710 -0.95 8.24 8.02
C THR A 710 -0.25 8.48 6.71
N VAL A 711 -0.73 7.84 5.64
CA VAL A 711 -0.24 8.02 4.27
C VAL A 711 -0.84 9.30 3.71
N LEU A 712 0.02 10.19 3.20
CA LEU A 712 -0.44 11.42 2.56
C LEU A 712 -1.17 11.11 1.24
N PRO A 713 -2.19 11.88 0.83
CA PRO A 713 -2.96 11.63 -0.39
C PRO A 713 -2.09 11.33 -1.63
N TRP A 714 -1.05 12.13 -1.85
CA TRP A 714 -0.16 11.97 -3.00
C TRP A 714 0.85 10.81 -2.88
N GLN A 715 0.94 10.17 -1.72
CA GLN A 715 1.79 9.00 -1.48
C GLN A 715 1.05 7.66 -1.60
N GLY A 716 -0.25 7.68 -1.87
CA GLY A 716 -1.07 6.48 -2.02
C GLY A 716 -2.21 6.68 -3.02
N THR A 717 -3.19 5.80 -2.94
CA THR A 717 -4.46 5.86 -3.66
C THR A 717 -5.61 6.07 -2.70
N ALA A 718 -6.61 6.85 -3.10
CA ALA A 718 -7.86 6.96 -2.36
C ALA A 718 -8.53 5.59 -2.18
N ALA A 719 -8.94 5.30 -0.95
CA ALA A 719 -9.76 4.15 -0.64
C ALA A 719 -10.91 4.58 0.28
N VAL A 720 -12.06 3.95 0.11
CA VAL A 720 -13.19 4.10 1.04
C VAL A 720 -13.31 2.80 1.82
N ASP A 721 -13.14 2.85 3.14
CA ASP A 721 -13.27 1.65 3.98
C ASP A 721 -14.74 1.15 4.04
N ALA A 722 -14.95 -0.06 4.57
CA ALA A 722 -16.30 -0.63 4.71
C ALA A 722 -17.24 0.23 5.59
N GLY A 723 -16.71 1.14 6.42
CA GLY A 723 -17.49 2.09 7.22
C GLY A 723 -17.92 3.35 6.45
N GLY A 724 -17.51 3.48 5.19
CA GLY A 724 -17.73 4.65 4.35
C GLY A 724 -16.77 5.80 4.63
N HIS A 725 -15.60 5.56 5.22
CA HIS A 725 -14.63 6.63 5.47
C HIS A 725 -13.62 6.74 4.33
N VAL A 726 -13.46 7.95 3.80
CA VAL A 726 -12.40 8.25 2.82
C VAL A 726 -11.04 8.23 3.51
N SER A 727 -10.10 7.52 2.92
CA SER A 727 -8.75 7.27 3.41
C SER A 727 -7.76 7.18 2.26
N THR A 728 -6.48 7.00 2.57
CA THR A 728 -5.39 6.77 1.62
C THR A 728 -4.63 5.51 1.99
N ASP A 729 -4.32 4.67 1.01
CA ASP A 729 -3.52 3.46 1.19
C ASP A 729 -2.69 3.12 -0.06
N PHE A 730 -1.82 2.12 0.03
CA PHE A 730 -0.96 1.70 -1.07
C PHE A 730 -1.71 0.82 -2.07
N ALA A 731 -1.57 1.14 -3.37
CA ALA A 731 -2.25 0.45 -4.47
C ALA A 731 -2.09 -1.08 -4.43
N ILE A 732 -0.87 -1.58 -4.14
CA ILE A 732 -0.61 -3.02 -4.04
C ILE A 732 -1.37 -3.70 -2.90
N HIS A 733 -1.54 -3.00 -1.77
CA HIS A 733 -2.30 -3.51 -0.64
C HIS A 733 -3.80 -3.56 -0.95
N LEU A 734 -4.34 -2.48 -1.53
CA LEU A 734 -5.74 -2.40 -1.94
C LEU A 734 -6.12 -3.50 -2.93
N LEU A 735 -5.24 -3.79 -3.89
CA LEU A 735 -5.39 -4.92 -4.82
C LEU A 735 -5.40 -6.25 -4.08
N ASP A 736 -4.42 -6.51 -3.20
CA ASP A 736 -4.37 -7.78 -2.45
C ASP A 736 -5.62 -8.00 -1.58
N GLN A 737 -6.15 -6.94 -0.98
CA GLN A 737 -7.31 -6.96 -0.09
C GLN A 737 -8.67 -6.95 -0.82
N GLY A 738 -8.67 -7.03 -2.15
CA GLY A 738 -9.88 -7.12 -2.96
C GLY A 738 -10.70 -5.83 -3.00
N PHE A 739 -10.05 -4.66 -2.92
CA PHE A 739 -10.68 -3.41 -3.32
C PHE A 739 -10.72 -3.32 -4.85
N VAL A 740 -11.81 -2.81 -5.38
CA VAL A 740 -12.06 -2.62 -6.81
C VAL A 740 -12.01 -1.15 -7.21
N PRO A 741 -11.60 -0.84 -8.45
CA PRO A 741 -11.51 0.53 -8.92
C PRO A 741 -12.89 1.13 -9.16
N VAL A 742 -13.07 2.36 -8.69
CA VAL A 742 -14.25 3.20 -8.97
C VAL A 742 -13.81 4.37 -9.82
N HIS A 743 -14.26 4.38 -11.07
CA HIS A 743 -13.98 5.46 -12.02
C HIS A 743 -15.05 6.54 -11.94
N SER A 744 -14.62 7.77 -12.15
CA SER A 744 -15.48 8.95 -12.17
C SER A 744 -15.18 9.76 -13.43
N PRO A 745 -16.19 10.31 -14.12
CA PRO A 745 -15.96 11.24 -15.23
C PRO A 745 -15.19 12.49 -14.78
N LEU A 746 -15.21 12.84 -13.48
CA LEU A 746 -14.36 13.90 -12.94
C LEU A 746 -12.88 13.58 -13.12
N GLN A 747 -12.46 12.32 -13.07
CA GLN A 747 -11.06 11.91 -13.23
C GLN A 747 -10.70 11.52 -14.67
N GLY A 748 -11.71 11.14 -15.46
CA GLY A 748 -11.54 10.47 -16.75
C GLY A 748 -11.59 8.95 -16.59
N GLY A 749 -11.21 8.23 -17.66
CA GLY A 749 -11.33 6.77 -17.72
C GLY A 749 -10.05 5.97 -17.40
N GLU A 750 -8.89 6.64 -17.29
CA GLU A 750 -7.59 5.95 -17.34
C GLU A 750 -7.07 5.48 -15.97
N GLN A 751 -7.47 6.15 -14.88
CA GLN A 751 -7.15 5.75 -13.51
C GLN A 751 -8.42 5.73 -12.64
N PRO A 752 -8.46 4.93 -11.56
CA PRO A 752 -9.54 5.03 -10.59
C PRO A 752 -9.54 6.41 -9.92
N TRP A 753 -10.74 6.87 -9.55
CA TRP A 753 -10.90 8.03 -8.68
C TRP A 753 -10.82 7.64 -7.20
N PHE A 754 -11.22 6.42 -6.87
CA PHE A 754 -10.94 5.77 -5.59
C PHE A 754 -11.12 4.25 -5.72
N MET A 755 -10.76 3.53 -4.66
CA MET A 755 -10.94 2.09 -4.52
C MET A 755 -12.03 1.81 -3.47
N ALA A 756 -12.88 0.80 -3.70
CA ALA A 756 -13.95 0.39 -2.77
C ALA A 756 -13.92 -1.13 -2.55
N PRO A 757 -14.34 -1.66 -1.39
CA PRO A 757 -14.40 -3.11 -1.18
C PRO A 757 -15.30 -3.78 -2.23
N VAL A 758 -14.87 -4.92 -2.79
CA VAL A 758 -15.70 -5.67 -3.75
C VAL A 758 -17.04 -6.13 -3.16
N THR A 759 -17.11 -6.29 -1.83
CA THR A 759 -18.33 -6.67 -1.10
C THR A 759 -19.39 -5.57 -1.13
N GLU A 760 -19.01 -4.32 -1.40
CA GLU A 760 -19.93 -3.18 -1.58
C GLU A 760 -20.36 -3.03 -3.05
N VAL A 761 -19.99 -3.97 -3.93
CA VAL A 761 -20.42 -4.01 -5.33
C VAL A 761 -21.60 -4.97 -5.48
N GLN A 762 -22.68 -4.48 -6.09
CA GLN A 762 -23.91 -5.23 -6.29
C GLN A 762 -23.72 -6.35 -7.34
N PRO A 763 -24.20 -7.59 -7.06
CA PRO A 763 -24.04 -8.75 -7.95
C PRO A 763 -25.12 -8.83 -9.06
N ALA A 764 -25.63 -7.70 -9.55
CA ALA A 764 -26.88 -7.62 -10.31
C ALA A 764 -26.73 -6.96 -11.70
N GLY A 765 -25.69 -7.34 -12.46
CA GLY A 765 -25.43 -6.81 -13.81
C GLY A 765 -24.14 -5.97 -13.84
N PRO A 766 -24.07 -4.88 -14.63
CA PRO A 766 -22.88 -4.01 -14.64
C PRO A 766 -22.53 -3.56 -13.22
N ALA A 767 -21.24 -3.60 -12.87
CA ALA A 767 -20.76 -3.26 -11.54
C ALA A 767 -21.28 -1.88 -11.08
N ARG A 768 -21.99 -1.86 -9.95
CA ARG A 768 -22.48 -0.67 -9.28
C ARG A 768 -22.16 -0.78 -7.80
N LEU A 769 -21.80 0.35 -7.18
CA LEU A 769 -21.70 0.43 -5.73
C LEU A 769 -23.11 0.31 -5.13
N ASP A 770 -23.18 -0.30 -3.95
CA ASP A 770 -24.37 -0.24 -3.13
C ASP A 770 -24.77 1.24 -2.87
N PRO A 771 -26.02 1.64 -3.15
CA PRO A 771 -26.47 3.02 -2.92
C PRO A 771 -26.32 3.46 -1.46
N GLY A 772 -26.61 2.57 -0.51
CA GLY A 772 -26.44 2.85 0.91
C GLY A 772 -24.97 3.02 1.32
N PHE A 773 -24.06 2.31 0.67
CA PHE A 773 -22.62 2.57 0.80
C PHE A 773 -22.24 3.95 0.27
N LEU A 774 -22.67 4.30 -0.95
CA LEU A 774 -22.38 5.58 -1.60
C LEU A 774 -22.86 6.78 -0.75
N ASP A 775 -24.06 6.69 -0.18
CA ASP A 775 -24.65 7.75 0.65
C ASP A 775 -23.94 7.95 2.00
N ARG A 776 -23.23 6.92 2.49
CA ARG A 776 -22.49 6.94 3.76
C ARG A 776 -21.06 7.43 3.61
N ILE A 777 -20.55 7.62 2.39
CA ILE A 777 -19.19 8.08 2.14
C ILE A 777 -18.97 9.45 2.77
N ARG A 778 -18.01 9.55 3.70
CA ARG A 778 -17.74 10.76 4.48
C ARG A 778 -16.29 10.85 4.92
N LEU A 779 -15.89 12.03 5.37
CA LEU A 779 -14.59 12.20 6.04
C LEU A 779 -14.66 11.67 7.48
N ARG A 780 -13.61 10.99 7.95
CA ARG A 780 -13.55 10.47 9.32
C ARG A 780 -13.46 11.62 10.34
N ARG A 781 -14.37 11.65 11.32
CA ARG A 781 -14.26 12.50 12.52
C ARG A 781 -13.36 11.79 13.53
N ARG A 782 -12.34 12.47 14.04
CA ARG A 782 -11.31 11.88 14.92
C ARG A 782 -11.59 12.17 16.39
#